data_AF-A0A014N0C4-F1
#
_entry.id   AF-A0A014N0C4-F1
#
_cell.length_a   1.000
_cell.length_b   1.000
_cell.length_c   1.000
_cell.angle_alpha   90.00
_cell.angle_beta   90.00
_cell.angle_gamma   90.00
#
_symmetry.space_group_name_H-M   'P 1'
#
loop_
_entity.id
_entity.type
_entity.pdbx_description
1 polymer ?
#
loop_
_entity_poly.entity_id
_entity_poly.type
_entity_poly.pdbx_seq_one_letter_code
_entity_poly.pdbx_strand_id
1 'polypeptide(L)'
;MADSRVLMAVPEHPRAEGARTEQLRKIRDAVEAGGFEVRWAVDTQDADAVLRTEAGLAAALVAWDLPGGGVEDGGPVVLRRIGRRFRDLPVFLIMTEEGVRDLPLWVSETVVGYVWPLEDTPGFIAGRITSAARAYREDVLPPFFRALRRFDDAHEYSWHTPAHSGGVAFLKSAAGRAFHDYFGERLLRSDLSISVEELGSLFEHTGPIGEAERNAARVFGSDSTYFVLHGDSTCNRLVGHFSVTRDELALVDRNCHKSVLQGLVVSGARPVYLVPTRNGYGLAGPLPPAELAPEAIAARLAVHPLAEAAVSPRPQYAVFTNSTYDGLSYDAVATARALAGSTPRVHFDEAWFAYARFHPLYTGRYGMAVDERTFPGPERPTVFATQSTHKLLAALSQSAMVHVRPAPRAPVEHDRFNEALMMHGTTSPLYPMIASLDVATAMMDGPQGEWLIDEAVTEAIRFRQEMVRLHKRVESAGDRPGWFFGVWQPDSVTDPATGERLPFDEAPPELLRTAQSCWLLEPGAAWHGFPGLTEGHCMLDPVKVTLTCPGITAAGDMAEEGIPARVLTAYLATRNIVVEKTDSYTTLILFSMGITKGKWGTLLDALMDFKTLYDADAPLDRVLPAAVAAHPRRYAGLTLRELCRQMHGRLRSARLVELLDTVFQQLPEPVLPPQHCYQRLVRGGTERIRIADAANRVAAAMVTVTPPGIPVLMPGESTGDTDGPLLRYLTALESFDGHFPGFRSETHGVTIDEETGDYQIECLRR
;
A
#
# COMPACT_ATOMS: atom_id res chain seq x y z
N MET A 1 16.00 -13.87 18.92
CA MET A 1 14.85 -13.37 19.70
C MET A 1 15.22 -13.45 21.18
N ALA A 2 15.52 -12.32 21.83
CA ALA A 2 15.93 -12.30 23.23
C ALA A 2 14.75 -12.52 24.21
N ASP A 3 13.52 -12.27 23.77
CA ASP A 3 12.30 -12.33 24.60
C ASP A 3 11.28 -13.35 24.09
N SER A 4 11.68 -14.62 23.93
CA SER A 4 10.74 -15.68 23.52
C SER A 4 9.91 -16.17 24.70
N ARG A 5 8.59 -16.20 24.51
CA ARG A 5 7.61 -16.49 25.57
C ARG A 5 6.87 -17.80 25.33
N VAL A 6 6.42 -18.46 26.40
CA VAL A 6 5.50 -19.59 26.35
C VAL A 6 4.19 -19.18 27.00
N LEU A 7 3.07 -19.32 26.28
CA LEU A 7 1.74 -19.13 26.87
C LEU A 7 1.39 -20.37 27.69
N MET A 8 0.95 -20.18 28.93
CA MET A 8 0.36 -21.22 29.78
C MET A 8 -1.06 -20.79 30.14
N ALA A 9 -2.03 -21.24 29.33
CA ALA A 9 -3.45 -20.97 29.51
C ALA A 9 -4.10 -22.11 30.30
N VAL A 10 -4.33 -21.91 31.60
CA VAL A 10 -4.79 -22.94 32.55
C VAL A 10 -5.78 -22.35 33.57
N PRO A 11 -6.84 -23.08 33.99
CA PRO A 11 -7.83 -22.57 34.95
C PRO A 11 -7.23 -22.17 36.31
N GLU A 12 -6.15 -22.83 36.71
CA GLU A 12 -5.53 -22.60 38.01
C GLU A 12 -4.88 -21.22 38.09
N HIS A 13 -5.29 -20.41 39.06
CA HIS A 13 -4.59 -19.17 39.36
C HIS A 13 -3.18 -19.47 39.91
N PRO A 14 -2.11 -18.74 39.50
CA PRO A 14 -0.73 -19.06 39.88
C PRO A 14 -0.45 -18.91 41.39
N ARG A 15 -1.35 -18.29 42.16
CA ARG A 15 -1.28 -18.18 43.62
C ARG A 15 -2.21 -19.15 44.37
N ALA A 16 -2.97 -19.99 43.67
CA ALA A 16 -3.86 -20.94 44.30
C ALA A 16 -3.06 -22.06 45.01
N GLU A 17 -3.61 -22.55 46.11
CA GLU A 17 -3.07 -23.70 46.85
C GLU A 17 -3.74 -24.98 46.32
N GLY A 18 -2.94 -25.94 45.87
CA GLY A 18 -3.43 -27.20 45.29
C GLY A 18 -2.32 -27.97 44.58
N ALA A 19 -2.46 -29.31 44.54
CA ALA A 19 -1.45 -30.19 43.97
C ALA A 19 -1.22 -29.93 42.46
N ARG A 20 -2.30 -29.75 41.67
CA ARG A 20 -2.22 -29.40 40.24
C ARG A 20 -1.54 -28.04 40.03
N THR A 21 -1.94 -27.02 40.79
CA THR A 21 -1.30 -25.69 40.73
C THR A 21 0.18 -25.72 41.11
N GLU A 22 0.56 -26.52 42.11
CA GLU A 22 1.96 -26.71 42.47
C GLU A 22 2.76 -27.35 41.33
N GLN A 23 2.21 -28.38 40.67
CA GLN A 23 2.85 -29.00 39.51
C GLN A 23 2.98 -28.02 38.32
N LEU A 24 1.93 -27.28 38.00
CA LEU A 24 1.97 -26.26 36.94
C LEU A 24 3.00 -25.16 37.23
N ARG A 25 3.14 -24.72 38.48
CA ARG A 25 4.22 -23.80 38.88
C ARG A 25 5.60 -24.41 38.71
N LYS A 26 5.80 -25.68 39.08
CA LYS A 26 7.09 -26.36 38.84
C LYS A 26 7.41 -26.49 37.35
N ILE A 27 6.40 -26.72 36.50
CA ILE A 27 6.57 -26.74 35.04
C ILE A 27 6.98 -25.35 34.54
N ARG A 28 6.29 -24.29 34.98
CA ARG A 28 6.65 -22.90 34.67
C ARG A 28 8.11 -22.61 35.03
N ASP A 29 8.49 -22.86 36.28
CA ASP A 29 9.84 -22.57 36.79
C ASP A 29 10.91 -23.34 35.99
N ALA A 30 10.62 -24.58 35.59
CA ALA A 30 11.50 -25.37 34.73
C ALA A 30 11.58 -24.86 33.29
N VAL A 31 10.48 -24.34 32.71
CA VAL A 31 10.47 -23.68 31.39
C VAL A 31 11.29 -22.38 31.43
N GLU A 32 11.14 -21.59 32.49
CA GLU A 32 11.91 -20.37 32.73
C GLU A 32 13.40 -20.66 32.90
N ALA A 33 13.76 -21.70 33.65
CA ALA A 33 15.13 -22.19 33.73
C ALA A 33 15.68 -22.67 32.37
N GLY A 34 14.79 -23.08 31.46
CA GLY A 34 15.11 -23.43 30.07
C GLY A 34 15.33 -22.23 29.14
N GLY A 35 15.18 -21.00 29.64
CA GLY A 35 15.43 -19.74 28.93
C GLY A 35 14.21 -19.12 28.25
N PHE A 36 12.98 -19.47 28.69
CA PHE A 36 11.74 -18.95 28.13
C PHE A 36 10.86 -18.33 29.21
N GLU A 37 10.46 -17.08 29.05
CA GLU A 37 9.51 -16.43 29.97
C GLU A 37 8.11 -17.04 29.79
N VAL A 38 7.38 -17.27 30.89
CA VAL A 38 6.03 -17.83 30.83
C VAL A 38 4.99 -16.74 31.03
N ARG A 39 4.01 -16.68 30.12
CA ARG A 39 2.81 -15.86 30.23
C ARG A 39 1.66 -16.74 30.71
N TRP A 40 1.20 -16.51 31.95
CA TRP A 40 0.11 -17.27 32.55
C TRP A 40 -1.23 -16.59 32.23
N ALA A 41 -2.20 -17.35 31.72
CA ALA A 41 -3.56 -16.90 31.47
C ALA A 41 -4.56 -17.84 32.15
N VAL A 42 -5.52 -17.28 32.90
CA VAL A 42 -6.44 -18.09 33.73
C VAL A 42 -7.79 -18.40 33.08
N ASP A 43 -8.11 -17.69 32.01
CA ASP A 43 -9.35 -17.84 31.25
C ASP A 43 -9.13 -17.52 29.77
N THR A 44 -10.16 -17.76 28.96
CA THR A 44 -10.13 -17.52 27.52
C THR A 44 -9.94 -16.04 27.16
N GLN A 45 -10.38 -15.10 28.01
CA GLN A 45 -10.27 -13.66 27.73
C GLN A 45 -8.83 -13.17 27.93
N ASP A 46 -8.17 -13.63 28.99
CA ASP A 46 -6.77 -13.33 29.30
C ASP A 46 -5.85 -13.98 28.25
N ALA A 47 -6.11 -15.24 27.89
CA ALA A 47 -5.37 -15.93 26.83
C ALA A 47 -5.48 -15.18 25.49
N ASP A 48 -6.66 -14.64 25.15
CA ASP A 48 -6.87 -13.79 23.97
C ASP A 48 -6.06 -12.49 24.02
N ALA A 49 -5.97 -11.86 25.19
CA ALA A 49 -5.19 -10.66 25.38
C ALA A 49 -3.69 -10.95 25.15
N VAL A 50 -3.18 -12.06 25.68
CA VAL A 50 -1.81 -12.52 25.42
C VAL A 50 -1.61 -12.80 23.94
N LEU A 51 -2.48 -13.60 23.31
CA LEU A 51 -2.36 -13.93 21.88
C LEU A 51 -2.39 -12.69 21.00
N ARG A 52 -3.14 -11.65 21.35
CA ARG A 52 -3.17 -10.38 20.61
C ARG A 52 -1.92 -9.51 20.78
N THR A 53 -1.32 -9.51 21.96
CA THR A 53 -0.26 -8.55 22.31
C THR A 53 1.14 -9.13 22.16
N GLU A 54 1.29 -10.45 22.31
CA GLU A 54 2.57 -11.14 22.30
C GLU A 54 2.84 -11.79 20.93
N ALA A 55 3.62 -11.13 20.06
CA ALA A 55 4.06 -11.72 18.79
C ALA A 55 5.19 -12.74 18.96
N GLY A 56 5.97 -12.66 20.05
CA GLY A 56 7.14 -13.49 20.32
C GLY A 56 6.88 -14.84 21.00
N LEU A 57 5.66 -15.37 20.90
CA LEU A 57 5.32 -16.69 21.45
C LEU A 57 6.09 -17.78 20.70
N ALA A 58 6.69 -18.70 21.44
CA ALA A 58 7.47 -19.83 20.91
C ALA A 58 6.81 -21.19 21.16
N ALA A 59 5.88 -21.28 22.11
CA ALA A 59 4.99 -22.42 22.32
C ALA A 59 3.76 -21.97 23.13
N ALA A 60 2.73 -22.81 23.17
CA ALA A 60 1.59 -22.65 24.06
C ALA A 60 1.24 -23.95 24.77
N LEU A 61 0.82 -23.86 26.03
CA LEU A 61 0.14 -24.90 26.76
C LEU A 61 -1.30 -24.41 26.98
N VAL A 62 -2.28 -25.21 26.56
CA VAL A 62 -3.70 -24.85 26.64
C VAL A 62 -4.43 -25.95 27.37
N ALA A 63 -5.06 -25.62 28.50
CA ALA A 63 -5.98 -26.51 29.18
C ALA A 63 -7.25 -26.72 28.35
N TRP A 64 -7.66 -27.97 28.17
CA TRP A 64 -8.92 -28.28 27.47
C TRP A 64 -10.13 -27.72 28.24
N ASP A 65 -10.07 -27.81 29.57
CA ASP A 65 -11.06 -27.32 30.53
C ASP A 65 -10.92 -25.83 30.86
N LEU A 66 -10.27 -25.03 30.01
CA LEU A 66 -10.08 -23.60 30.27
C LEU A 66 -11.44 -22.89 30.40
N PRO A 67 -11.67 -22.05 31.43
CA PRO A 67 -12.93 -21.34 31.60
C PRO A 67 -13.16 -20.31 30.49
N GLY A 68 -14.38 -20.32 29.91
CA GLY A 68 -14.82 -19.37 28.91
C GLY A 68 -16.19 -18.77 29.26
N GLY A 69 -16.40 -17.48 28.95
CA GLY A 69 -17.66 -16.77 29.18
C GLY A 69 -18.66 -16.81 28.02
N GLY A 70 -18.57 -17.80 27.12
CA GLY A 70 -19.34 -17.88 25.87
C GLY A 70 -20.02 -19.24 25.63
N VAL A 71 -20.64 -19.42 24.46
CA VAL A 71 -21.44 -20.61 24.07
C VAL A 71 -20.55 -21.80 23.65
N GLU A 72 -19.30 -21.56 23.27
CA GLU A 72 -18.27 -22.60 23.00
C GLU A 72 -17.27 -22.70 24.17
N ASP A 73 -16.86 -23.93 24.52
CA ASP A 73 -15.90 -24.23 25.60
C ASP A 73 -14.54 -23.52 25.41
N GLY A 74 -13.88 -23.15 26.51
CA GLY A 74 -12.78 -22.19 26.50
C GLY A 74 -11.48 -22.64 25.84
N GLY A 75 -10.99 -23.86 26.11
CA GLY A 75 -9.74 -24.39 25.51
C GLY A 75 -9.78 -24.44 23.97
N PRO A 76 -10.84 -25.02 23.35
CA PRO A 76 -11.05 -25.00 21.90
C PRO A 76 -10.96 -23.63 21.24
N VAL A 77 -11.52 -22.60 21.89
CA VAL A 77 -11.52 -21.21 21.39
C VAL A 77 -10.09 -20.68 21.30
N VAL A 78 -9.26 -20.93 22.33
CA VAL A 78 -7.86 -20.52 22.34
C VAL A 78 -7.06 -21.22 21.24
N LEU A 79 -7.28 -22.53 21.01
CA LEU A 79 -6.63 -23.28 19.93
C LEU A 79 -6.94 -22.69 18.54
N ARG A 80 -8.21 -22.39 18.26
CA ARG A 80 -8.61 -21.75 17.00
C ARG A 80 -7.99 -20.38 16.83
N ARG A 81 -7.86 -19.60 17.90
CA ARG A 81 -7.21 -18.27 17.87
C ARG A 81 -5.72 -18.36 17.60
N ILE A 82 -5.04 -19.36 18.17
CA ILE A 82 -3.64 -19.65 17.84
C ILE A 82 -3.51 -19.95 16.34
N GLY A 83 -4.31 -20.89 15.82
CA GLY A 83 -4.28 -21.28 14.41
C GLY A 83 -4.64 -20.17 13.43
N ARG A 84 -5.37 -19.13 13.87
CA ARG A 84 -5.68 -17.95 13.05
C ARG A 84 -4.55 -16.91 13.00
N ARG A 85 -3.68 -16.86 14.00
CA ARG A 85 -2.66 -15.80 14.11
C ARG A 85 -1.24 -16.30 13.89
N PHE A 86 -0.94 -17.52 14.32
CA PHE A 86 0.42 -18.04 14.28
C PHE A 86 0.48 -19.21 13.32
N ARG A 87 1.45 -19.17 12.42
CA ARG A 87 1.81 -20.33 11.63
C ARG A 87 2.62 -21.31 12.49
N ASP A 88 2.19 -22.56 12.53
CA ASP A 88 2.92 -23.72 13.07
C ASP A 88 3.42 -23.57 14.53
N LEU A 89 2.78 -22.71 15.36
CA LEU A 89 3.14 -22.56 16.77
C LEU A 89 2.91 -23.89 17.51
N PRO A 90 3.92 -24.47 18.19
CA PRO A 90 3.74 -25.73 18.89
C PRO A 90 2.80 -25.56 20.09
N VAL A 91 1.66 -26.26 20.05
CA VAL A 91 0.67 -26.25 21.12
C VAL A 91 0.62 -27.59 21.84
N PHE A 92 0.74 -27.55 23.18
CA PHE A 92 0.56 -28.70 24.06
C PHE A 92 -0.79 -28.62 24.76
N LEU A 93 -1.59 -29.68 24.67
CA LEU A 93 -2.90 -29.74 25.32
C LEU A 93 -2.76 -30.28 26.75
N ILE A 94 -3.21 -29.51 27.74
CA ILE A 94 -3.28 -29.96 29.13
C ILE A 94 -4.63 -30.65 29.36
N MET A 95 -4.55 -31.88 29.89
CA MET A 95 -5.70 -32.76 30.16
C MET A 95 -5.80 -33.07 31.66
N THR A 96 -7.01 -33.33 32.15
CA THR A 96 -7.30 -33.63 33.57
C THR A 96 -7.48 -35.11 33.90
N GLU A 97 -8.08 -35.92 33.01
CA GLU A 97 -8.21 -37.40 33.07
C GLU A 97 -8.74 -37.95 31.72
N GLU A 98 -9.08 -39.25 31.60
CA GLU A 98 -9.41 -40.02 30.36
C GLU A 98 -10.43 -39.37 29.39
N GLY A 99 -10.02 -38.32 28.68
CA GLY A 99 -10.86 -37.59 27.70
C GLY A 99 -10.30 -37.57 26.28
N VAL A 100 -9.15 -38.22 26.03
CA VAL A 100 -8.51 -38.21 24.69
C VAL A 100 -9.40 -38.84 23.62
N ARG A 101 -10.22 -39.84 23.99
CA ARG A 101 -11.11 -40.55 23.05
C ARG A 101 -12.23 -39.66 22.50
N ASP A 102 -12.60 -38.60 23.21
CA ASP A 102 -13.70 -37.70 22.86
C ASP A 102 -13.20 -36.39 22.20
N LEU A 103 -11.89 -36.26 21.97
CA LEU A 103 -11.33 -35.08 21.32
C LEU A 103 -11.69 -35.07 19.82
N PRO A 104 -12.22 -33.94 19.30
CA PRO A 104 -12.41 -33.79 17.86
C PRO A 104 -11.10 -33.96 17.08
N LEU A 105 -11.19 -34.55 15.89
CA LEU A 105 -10.01 -34.82 15.03
C LEU A 105 -9.15 -33.57 14.78
N TRP A 106 -9.78 -32.42 14.53
CA TRP A 106 -9.09 -31.15 14.27
C TRP A 106 -8.15 -30.73 15.42
N VAL A 107 -8.45 -31.13 16.67
CA VAL A 107 -7.58 -30.85 17.82
C VAL A 107 -6.28 -31.61 17.69
N SER A 108 -6.36 -32.90 17.32
CA SER A 108 -5.20 -33.76 17.11
C SER A 108 -4.34 -33.30 15.92
N GLU A 109 -4.95 -32.63 14.93
CA GLU A 109 -4.24 -31.99 13.81
C GLU A 109 -3.58 -30.65 14.20
N THR A 110 -3.99 -30.04 15.32
CA THR A 110 -3.51 -28.72 15.78
C THR A 110 -2.41 -28.82 16.85
N VAL A 111 -2.47 -29.84 17.72
CA VAL A 111 -1.56 -29.95 18.88
C VAL A 111 -0.38 -30.87 18.59
N VAL A 112 0.79 -30.52 19.14
CA VAL A 112 2.04 -31.30 18.99
C VAL A 112 2.28 -32.27 20.15
N GLY A 113 1.44 -32.22 21.18
CA GLY A 113 1.53 -33.15 22.31
C GLY A 113 0.49 -32.91 23.39
N TYR A 114 0.37 -33.90 24.27
CA TYR A 114 -0.50 -33.87 25.44
C TYR A 114 0.33 -33.84 26.73
N VAL A 115 -0.19 -33.15 27.74
CA VAL A 115 0.44 -32.96 29.05
C VAL A 115 -0.57 -33.32 30.14
N TRP A 116 -0.18 -34.25 31.02
CA TRP A 116 -0.91 -34.59 32.24
C TRP A 116 -0.07 -34.16 33.45
N PRO A 117 -0.33 -32.97 34.03
CA PRO A 117 0.55 -32.38 35.05
C PRO A 117 0.72 -33.22 36.32
N LEU A 118 -0.20 -34.15 36.60
CA LEU A 118 -0.17 -35.01 37.79
C LEU A 118 0.45 -36.39 37.55
N GLU A 119 0.64 -36.80 36.29
CA GLU A 119 1.13 -38.14 35.92
C GLU A 119 2.59 -38.15 35.44
N ASP A 120 3.17 -36.97 35.20
CA ASP A 120 4.51 -36.83 34.64
C ASP A 120 5.33 -35.79 35.42
N THR A 121 6.66 -35.85 35.26
CA THR A 121 7.57 -34.97 35.99
C THR A 121 7.65 -33.58 35.35
N PRO A 122 7.63 -32.49 36.15
CA PRO A 122 7.72 -31.12 35.62
C PRO A 122 8.92 -30.88 34.71
N GLY A 123 10.08 -31.46 35.06
CA GLY A 123 11.30 -31.31 34.27
C GLY A 123 11.22 -31.96 32.88
N PHE A 124 10.59 -33.12 32.77
CA PHE A 124 10.40 -33.79 31.49
C PHE A 124 9.39 -33.04 30.60
N ILE A 125 8.26 -32.63 31.17
CA ILE A 125 7.26 -31.79 30.48
C ILE A 125 7.91 -30.50 29.95
N ALA A 126 8.63 -29.77 30.82
CA ALA A 126 9.33 -28.55 30.45
C ALA A 126 10.41 -28.79 29.38
N GLY A 127 11.13 -29.91 29.44
CA GLY A 127 12.09 -30.32 28.42
C GLY A 127 11.45 -30.47 27.04
N ARG A 128 10.27 -31.12 26.96
CA ARG A 128 9.51 -31.25 25.70
C ARG A 128 9.09 -29.89 25.14
N ILE A 129 8.54 -29.02 26.00
CA ILE A 129 8.07 -27.69 25.62
C ILE A 129 9.23 -26.82 25.11
N THR A 130 10.32 -26.76 25.87
CA THR A 130 11.48 -25.93 25.52
C THR A 130 12.20 -26.45 24.29
N SER A 131 12.22 -27.77 24.05
CA SER A 131 12.73 -28.35 22.80
C SER A 131 11.89 -27.93 21.59
N ALA A 132 10.56 -28.04 21.68
CA ALA A 132 9.65 -27.63 20.62
C ALA A 132 9.75 -26.12 20.35
N ALA A 133 9.81 -25.31 21.40
CA ALA A 133 9.97 -23.86 21.29
C ALA A 133 11.31 -23.44 20.66
N ARG A 134 12.40 -24.18 20.91
CA ARG A 134 13.69 -23.93 20.23
C ARG A 134 13.63 -24.28 18.75
N ALA A 135 13.04 -25.42 18.39
CA ALA A 135 12.86 -25.80 16.99
C ALA A 135 12.03 -24.76 16.23
N TYR A 136 10.88 -24.36 16.80
CA TYR A 136 10.02 -23.33 16.23
C TYR A 136 10.74 -22.00 15.96
N ARG A 137 11.60 -21.55 16.89
CA ARG A 137 12.37 -20.31 16.74
C ARG A 137 13.36 -20.33 15.58
N GLU A 138 13.88 -21.50 15.23
CA GLU A 138 14.74 -21.66 14.06
C GLU A 138 13.89 -21.75 12.78
N ASP A 139 12.80 -22.50 12.83
CA ASP A 139 11.94 -22.76 11.67
C ASP A 139 11.16 -21.53 11.19
N VAL A 140 10.79 -20.62 12.10
CA VAL A 140 10.04 -19.39 11.77
C VAL A 140 10.87 -18.38 10.97
N LEU A 141 12.20 -18.47 11.03
CA LEU A 141 13.07 -17.55 10.28
C LEU A 141 13.08 -17.96 8.80
N PRO A 142 12.80 -17.04 7.88
CA PRO A 142 12.80 -17.36 6.46
C PRO A 142 14.24 -17.54 5.92
N PRO A 143 14.40 -18.15 4.73
CA PRO A 143 15.67 -18.72 4.28
C PRO A 143 16.87 -17.76 4.35
N PHE A 144 16.74 -16.57 3.77
CA PHE A 144 17.82 -15.59 3.71
C PHE A 144 18.09 -14.96 5.07
N PHE A 145 17.05 -14.53 5.78
CA PHE A 145 17.25 -13.91 7.10
C PHE A 145 17.85 -14.91 8.12
N ARG A 146 17.46 -16.18 8.03
CA ARG A 146 18.05 -17.27 8.83
C ARG A 146 19.54 -17.43 8.54
N ALA A 147 19.93 -17.47 7.26
CA ALA A 147 21.32 -17.58 6.86
C ALA A 147 22.14 -16.36 7.30
N LEU A 148 21.63 -15.14 7.05
CA LEU A 148 22.28 -13.88 7.45
C LEU A 148 22.50 -13.82 8.96
N ARG A 149 21.53 -14.27 9.75
CA ARG A 149 21.67 -14.32 11.21
C ARG A 149 22.71 -15.34 11.67
N ARG A 150 22.78 -16.51 11.03
CA ARG A 150 23.80 -17.53 11.34
C ARG A 150 25.20 -17.01 11.04
N PHE A 151 25.37 -16.28 9.94
CA PHE A 151 26.62 -15.62 9.59
C PHE A 151 27.04 -14.59 10.65
N ASP A 152 26.11 -13.73 11.11
CA ASP A 152 26.40 -12.77 12.18
C ASP A 152 26.79 -13.47 13.50
N ASP A 153 26.04 -14.53 13.87
CA ASP A 153 26.28 -15.33 15.07
C ASP A 153 27.63 -16.09 15.02
N ALA A 154 28.21 -16.32 13.85
CA ALA A 154 29.54 -16.94 13.69
C ALA A 154 30.71 -15.98 13.99
N HIS A 155 30.46 -14.67 14.13
CA HIS A 155 31.45 -13.65 14.48
C HIS A 155 32.69 -13.64 13.55
N GLU A 156 32.50 -13.88 12.25
CA GLU A 156 33.60 -13.98 11.31
C GLU A 156 34.32 -12.64 11.09
N TYR A 157 35.63 -12.71 10.89
CA TYR A 157 36.45 -11.55 10.48
C TYR A 157 36.49 -11.45 8.96
N SER A 158 35.93 -10.36 8.44
CA SER A 158 35.89 -10.10 7.00
C SER A 158 37.10 -9.30 6.51
N TRP A 159 37.73 -9.75 5.42
CA TRP A 159 38.78 -9.06 4.68
C TRP A 159 38.33 -8.59 3.28
N HIS A 160 37.02 -8.45 3.10
CA HIS A 160 36.36 -8.07 1.85
C HIS A 160 35.55 -6.78 2.01
N THR A 161 34.90 -6.33 0.93
CA THR A 161 33.97 -5.20 0.95
C THR A 161 32.68 -5.54 1.73
N PRO A 162 31.99 -4.55 2.33
CA PRO A 162 32.31 -3.12 2.33
C PRO A 162 33.47 -2.71 3.27
N ALA A 163 34.14 -1.59 2.95
CA ALA A 163 35.34 -1.14 3.66
C ALA A 163 35.12 -0.73 5.14
N HIS A 164 33.87 -0.58 5.58
CA HIS A 164 33.60 -0.35 7.00
C HIS A 164 33.82 -1.61 7.85
N SER A 165 33.89 -2.80 7.24
CA SER A 165 34.16 -4.09 7.88
C SER A 165 33.29 -4.32 9.12
N GLY A 166 31.98 -4.41 8.90
CA GLY A 166 31.01 -4.57 9.99
C GLY A 166 30.83 -3.33 10.87
N GLY A 167 31.36 -2.18 10.46
CA GLY A 167 31.18 -0.88 11.15
C GLY A 167 32.43 -0.39 11.88
N VAL A 168 33.49 -1.20 11.95
CA VAL A 168 34.76 -0.89 12.62
C VAL A 168 35.40 0.40 12.11
N ALA A 169 35.31 0.70 10.80
CA ALA A 169 35.90 1.94 10.28
C ALA A 169 35.22 3.21 10.85
N PHE A 170 33.91 3.16 11.13
CA PHE A 170 33.18 4.29 11.69
C PHE A 170 33.67 4.64 13.10
N LEU A 171 34.12 3.65 13.88
CA LEU A 171 34.67 3.86 15.22
C LEU A 171 35.97 4.67 15.26
N LYS A 172 36.60 4.91 14.10
CA LYS A 172 37.87 5.65 13.97
C LYS A 172 37.71 7.18 13.93
N SER A 173 36.48 7.71 14.01
CA SER A 173 36.23 9.16 14.09
C SER A 173 35.05 9.46 15.02
N ALA A 174 34.98 10.68 15.57
CA ALA A 174 33.88 11.10 16.43
C ALA A 174 32.52 11.10 15.70
N ALA A 175 32.50 11.61 14.46
CA ALA A 175 31.30 11.60 13.62
C ALA A 175 30.86 10.17 13.27
N GLY A 176 31.82 9.29 12.92
CA GLY A 176 31.53 7.89 12.62
C GLY A 176 31.06 7.13 13.86
N ARG A 177 31.61 7.38 15.05
CA ARG A 177 31.11 6.76 16.29
C ARG A 177 29.67 7.17 16.57
N ALA A 178 29.32 8.44 16.40
CA ALA A 178 27.93 8.88 16.54
C ALA A 178 26.99 8.17 15.54
N PHE A 179 27.44 7.98 14.29
CA PHE A 179 26.70 7.22 13.28
C PHE A 179 26.54 5.74 13.66
N HIS A 180 27.62 5.09 14.10
CA HIS A 180 27.63 3.70 14.55
C HIS A 180 26.68 3.49 15.72
N ASP A 181 26.74 4.37 16.74
CA ASP A 181 25.92 4.26 17.94
C ASP A 181 24.43 4.55 17.63
N TYR A 182 24.14 5.39 16.63
CA TYR A 182 22.77 5.67 16.19
C TYR A 182 22.13 4.49 15.44
N PHE A 183 22.84 3.90 14.48
CA PHE A 183 22.30 2.79 13.65
C PHE A 183 22.45 1.42 14.31
N GLY A 184 23.45 1.25 15.17
CA GLY A 184 23.76 0.00 15.83
C GLY A 184 24.60 -0.97 14.99
N GLU A 185 25.40 -1.76 15.70
CA GLU A 185 26.38 -2.68 15.11
C GLU A 185 25.75 -3.74 14.20
N ARG A 186 24.60 -4.33 14.57
CA ARG A 186 23.96 -5.42 13.80
C ARG A 186 23.58 -5.01 12.38
N LEU A 187 23.12 -3.77 12.17
CA LEU A 187 22.84 -3.28 10.83
C LEU A 187 24.12 -3.21 10.00
N LEU A 188 25.21 -2.73 10.60
CA LEU A 188 26.50 -2.57 9.92
C LEU A 188 27.21 -3.90 9.69
N ARG A 189 27.02 -4.89 10.55
CA ARG A 189 27.54 -6.27 10.38
C ARG A 189 26.79 -7.06 9.32
N SER A 190 25.53 -6.74 9.08
CA SER A 190 24.73 -7.36 8.02
C SER A 190 24.90 -6.69 6.66
N ASP A 191 25.56 -5.54 6.57
CA ASP A 191 25.97 -4.92 5.31
C ASP A 191 27.20 -5.64 4.74
N LEU A 192 26.93 -6.65 3.92
CA LEU A 192 27.88 -7.60 3.36
C LEU A 192 27.91 -7.49 1.83
N SER A 193 28.77 -8.29 1.21
CA SER A 193 28.88 -8.38 -0.25
C SER A 193 28.86 -9.83 -0.72
N ILE A 194 28.84 -10.00 -2.04
CA ILE A 194 28.92 -11.30 -2.72
C ILE A 194 30.15 -12.13 -2.33
N SER A 195 31.16 -11.54 -1.67
CA SER A 195 32.29 -12.28 -1.10
C SER A 195 31.89 -13.29 -0.02
N VAL A 196 30.69 -13.17 0.56
CA VAL A 196 30.12 -14.16 1.48
C VAL A 196 29.32 -15.18 0.66
N GLU A 197 30.02 -16.16 0.09
CA GLU A 197 29.46 -17.14 -0.86
C GLU A 197 28.27 -17.93 -0.29
N GLU A 198 28.27 -18.21 1.02
CA GLU A 198 27.20 -18.97 1.68
C GLU A 198 25.82 -18.29 1.66
N LEU A 199 25.77 -16.97 1.44
CA LEU A 199 24.53 -16.21 1.31
C LEU A 199 23.99 -16.17 -0.13
N GLY A 200 24.77 -16.65 -1.10
CA GLY A 200 24.42 -16.66 -2.52
C GLY A 200 24.53 -15.29 -3.18
N SER A 201 23.98 -15.17 -4.40
CA SER A 201 24.03 -13.97 -5.22
C SER A 201 22.65 -13.57 -5.71
N LEU A 202 22.33 -12.26 -5.62
CA LEU A 202 21.05 -11.70 -6.05
C LEU A 202 20.82 -11.84 -7.56
N PHE A 203 21.85 -11.59 -8.38
CA PHE A 203 21.71 -11.67 -9.84
C PHE A 203 21.92 -13.07 -10.41
N GLU A 204 22.45 -14.01 -9.62
CA GLU A 204 22.50 -15.41 -10.02
C GLU A 204 21.31 -16.20 -9.47
N HIS A 205 20.51 -15.60 -8.57
CA HIS A 205 19.36 -16.22 -7.93
C HIS A 205 19.73 -17.54 -7.21
N THR A 206 20.90 -17.55 -6.58
CA THR A 206 21.50 -18.74 -5.94
C THR A 206 21.44 -18.68 -4.42
N GLY A 207 21.67 -19.83 -3.78
CA GLY A 207 21.75 -19.95 -2.33
C GLY A 207 20.48 -19.48 -1.60
N PRO A 208 20.63 -18.98 -0.36
CA PRO A 208 19.52 -18.46 0.44
C PRO A 208 18.72 -17.33 -0.22
N ILE A 209 19.34 -16.49 -1.06
CA ILE A 209 18.61 -15.45 -1.82
C ILE A 209 17.63 -16.08 -2.80
N GLY A 210 18.08 -17.02 -3.62
CA GLY A 210 17.20 -17.73 -4.55
C GLY A 210 16.11 -18.54 -3.84
N GLU A 211 16.41 -19.09 -2.65
CA GLU A 211 15.41 -19.76 -1.81
C GLU A 211 14.34 -18.78 -1.31
N ALA A 212 14.74 -17.57 -0.89
CA ALA A 212 13.82 -16.52 -0.49
C ALA A 212 12.90 -16.06 -1.65
N GLU A 213 13.45 -15.90 -2.86
CA GLU A 213 12.67 -15.57 -4.06
C GLU A 213 11.66 -16.67 -4.44
N ARG A 214 12.07 -17.95 -4.39
CA ARG A 214 11.15 -19.09 -4.59
C ARG A 214 10.08 -19.15 -3.51
N ASN A 215 10.44 -18.88 -2.26
CA ASN A 215 9.50 -18.80 -1.16
C ASN A 215 8.49 -17.68 -1.37
N ALA A 216 8.94 -16.49 -1.78
CA ALA A 216 8.08 -15.37 -2.14
C ALA A 216 7.16 -15.73 -3.31
N ALA A 217 7.66 -16.41 -4.34
CA ALA A 217 6.82 -16.86 -5.46
C ALA A 217 5.67 -17.77 -4.99
N ARG A 218 5.95 -18.73 -4.10
CA ARG A 218 4.93 -19.60 -3.48
C ARG A 218 3.89 -18.79 -2.69
N VAL A 219 4.36 -17.90 -1.81
CA VAL A 219 3.48 -17.13 -0.91
C VAL A 219 2.61 -16.14 -1.68
N PHE A 220 3.19 -15.41 -2.62
CA PHE A 220 2.49 -14.43 -3.47
C PHE A 220 1.76 -15.06 -4.66
N GLY A 221 1.90 -16.38 -4.86
CA GLY A 221 1.20 -17.14 -5.90
C GLY A 221 1.58 -16.72 -7.32
N SER A 222 2.87 -16.61 -7.57
CA SER A 222 3.44 -16.38 -8.88
C SER A 222 4.30 -17.57 -9.29
N ASP A 223 4.59 -17.70 -10.59
CA ASP A 223 5.51 -18.72 -11.09
C ASP A 223 6.97 -18.31 -10.79
N SER A 224 7.26 -17.01 -10.76
CA SER A 224 8.57 -16.48 -10.39
C SER A 224 8.42 -15.13 -9.69
N THR A 225 9.27 -14.88 -8.70
CA THR A 225 9.39 -13.59 -8.02
C THR A 225 10.85 -13.15 -8.02
N TYR A 226 11.07 -11.87 -8.28
CA TYR A 226 12.39 -11.23 -8.28
C TYR A 226 12.44 -10.14 -7.21
N PHE A 227 13.50 -10.13 -6.41
CA PHE A 227 13.74 -9.08 -5.42
C PHE A 227 14.41 -7.86 -6.07
N VAL A 228 13.87 -6.67 -5.81
CA VAL A 228 14.36 -5.41 -6.37
C VAL A 228 14.60 -4.40 -5.24
N LEU A 229 15.82 -3.87 -5.19
CA LEU A 229 16.28 -3.01 -4.07
C LEU A 229 16.33 -1.52 -4.42
N HIS A 230 15.67 -1.11 -5.51
CA HIS A 230 15.62 0.28 -5.97
C HIS A 230 14.18 0.77 -6.17
N GLY A 231 13.28 0.23 -5.36
CA GLY A 231 11.86 0.49 -5.33
C GLY A 231 11.11 -0.02 -6.55
N ASP A 232 9.79 0.06 -6.47
CA ASP A 232 8.92 -0.30 -7.57
C ASP A 232 9.12 0.58 -8.82
N SER A 233 9.70 1.78 -8.64
CA SER A 233 10.16 2.58 -9.76
C SER A 233 11.10 1.80 -10.68
N THR A 234 11.95 0.95 -10.12
CA THR A 234 12.86 0.09 -10.89
C THR A 234 12.14 -1.15 -11.43
N CYS A 235 11.21 -1.73 -10.66
CA CYS A 235 10.35 -2.82 -11.14
C CYS A 235 9.59 -2.43 -12.41
N ASN A 236 8.96 -1.26 -12.42
CA ASN A 236 8.23 -0.71 -13.56
C ASN A 236 9.14 -0.52 -14.79
N ARG A 237 10.34 0.04 -14.60
CA ARG A 237 11.33 0.20 -15.69
C ARG A 237 11.80 -1.13 -16.23
N LEU A 238 12.08 -2.09 -15.34
CA LEU A 238 12.50 -3.44 -15.68
C LEU A 238 11.46 -4.16 -16.53
N VAL A 239 10.22 -4.24 -16.05
CA VAL A 239 9.12 -4.92 -16.76
C VAL A 239 8.85 -4.24 -18.09
N GLY A 240 8.83 -2.90 -18.14
CA GLY A 240 8.68 -2.16 -19.38
C GLY A 240 9.84 -2.41 -20.37
N HIS A 241 11.09 -2.35 -19.90
CA HIS A 241 12.28 -2.57 -20.73
C HIS A 241 12.35 -4.00 -21.29
N PHE A 242 11.90 -4.99 -20.52
CA PHE A 242 11.79 -6.37 -20.98
C PHE A 242 10.64 -6.58 -21.98
N SER A 243 9.50 -5.90 -21.78
CA SER A 243 8.24 -6.24 -22.47
C SER A 243 8.04 -5.56 -23.82
N VAL A 244 8.73 -4.44 -24.06
CA VAL A 244 8.57 -3.63 -25.28
C VAL A 244 9.92 -3.07 -25.73
N THR A 245 10.11 -2.96 -27.04
CA THR A 245 11.35 -2.46 -27.66
C THR A 245 11.12 -1.19 -28.48
N ARG A 246 12.16 -0.74 -29.18
CA ARG A 246 12.13 0.52 -29.92
C ARG A 246 11.03 0.51 -30.99
N ASP A 247 10.23 1.57 -30.99
CA ASP A 247 9.14 1.82 -31.94
C ASP A 247 8.00 0.78 -31.89
N GLU A 248 7.95 -0.08 -30.87
CA GLU A 248 6.79 -0.92 -30.58
C GLU A 248 5.74 -0.17 -29.76
N LEU A 249 4.47 -0.54 -29.94
CA LEU A 249 3.35 0.07 -29.23
C LEU A 249 3.19 -0.47 -27.81
N ALA A 250 2.96 0.45 -26.87
CA ALA A 250 2.61 0.15 -25.49
C ALA A 250 1.29 0.83 -25.11
N LEU A 251 0.33 0.08 -24.58
CA LEU A 251 -0.88 0.62 -23.98
C LEU A 251 -0.58 1.03 -22.54
N VAL A 252 -0.89 2.26 -22.18
CA VAL A 252 -0.46 2.82 -20.88
C VAL A 252 -1.64 3.51 -20.23
N ASP A 253 -1.99 3.13 -19.02
CA ASP A 253 -2.92 3.92 -18.20
C ASP A 253 -2.37 5.34 -18.05
N ARG A 254 -3.19 6.35 -18.36
CA ARG A 254 -2.79 7.75 -18.16
C ARG A 254 -2.55 8.05 -16.67
N ASN A 255 -3.21 7.32 -15.78
CA ASN A 255 -2.91 7.25 -14.36
C ASN A 255 -1.73 6.31 -14.09
N CYS A 256 -0.56 6.61 -14.67
CA CYS A 256 0.65 5.84 -14.42
C CYS A 256 1.67 6.62 -13.58
N HIS A 257 2.44 5.88 -12.79
CA HIS A 257 3.58 6.44 -12.09
C HIS A 257 4.70 6.83 -13.08
N LYS A 258 5.49 7.86 -12.73
CA LYS A 258 6.59 8.37 -13.56
C LYS A 258 7.61 7.30 -14.02
N SER A 259 7.72 6.19 -13.28
CA SER A 259 8.59 5.06 -13.64
C SER A 259 8.15 4.31 -14.89
N VAL A 260 6.85 4.27 -15.16
CA VAL A 260 6.32 3.67 -16.39
C VAL A 260 6.84 4.44 -17.59
N LEU A 261 6.71 5.77 -17.59
CA LEU A 261 7.29 6.65 -18.62
C LEU A 261 8.81 6.41 -18.77
N GLN A 262 9.54 6.31 -17.66
CA GLN A 262 10.99 6.06 -17.69
C GLN A 262 11.33 4.72 -18.36
N GLY A 263 10.56 3.66 -18.09
CA GLY A 263 10.70 2.38 -18.76
C GLY A 263 10.50 2.49 -20.27
N LEU A 264 9.47 3.24 -20.70
CA LEU A 264 9.15 3.48 -22.11
C LEU A 264 10.20 4.34 -22.83
N VAL A 265 10.77 5.32 -22.13
CA VAL A 265 11.88 6.15 -22.66
C VAL A 265 13.13 5.29 -22.89
N VAL A 266 13.47 4.42 -21.94
CA VAL A 266 14.65 3.55 -22.04
C VAL A 266 14.46 2.48 -23.12
N SER A 267 13.28 1.86 -23.22
CA SER A 267 12.99 0.88 -24.28
C SER A 267 12.85 1.52 -25.66
N GLY A 268 12.47 2.79 -25.73
CA GLY A 268 12.16 3.49 -26.97
C GLY A 268 10.76 3.15 -27.52
N ALA A 269 9.84 2.75 -26.65
CA ALA A 269 8.47 2.41 -27.00
C ALA A 269 7.66 3.63 -27.47
N ARG A 270 6.52 3.37 -28.10
CA ARG A 270 5.52 4.36 -28.51
C ARG A 270 4.27 4.22 -27.64
N PRO A 271 4.07 5.09 -26.63
CA PRO A 271 2.92 4.98 -25.75
C PRO A 271 1.64 5.40 -26.46
N VAL A 272 0.56 4.68 -26.15
CA VAL A 272 -0.82 5.04 -26.45
C VAL A 272 -1.57 5.02 -25.12
N TYR A 273 -2.01 6.19 -24.68
CA TYR A 273 -2.60 6.33 -23.36
C TYR A 273 -4.07 5.91 -23.33
N LEU A 274 -4.44 5.11 -22.34
CA LEU A 274 -5.81 4.78 -21.98
C LEU A 274 -6.27 5.80 -20.93
N VAL A 275 -7.46 6.37 -21.12
CA VAL A 275 -7.94 7.48 -20.29
C VAL A 275 -8.85 6.95 -19.17
N PRO A 276 -8.46 7.09 -17.90
CA PRO A 276 -9.32 6.71 -16.77
C PRO A 276 -10.45 7.71 -16.59
N THR A 277 -11.54 7.24 -15.97
CA THR A 277 -12.61 8.13 -15.51
C THR A 277 -12.15 9.05 -14.39
N ARG A 278 -12.91 10.10 -14.10
CA ARG A 278 -12.73 10.98 -12.95
C ARG A 278 -14.10 11.33 -12.35
N ASN A 279 -14.10 11.77 -11.10
CA ASN A 279 -15.30 12.26 -10.42
C ASN A 279 -15.13 13.73 -10.01
N GLY A 280 -16.21 14.32 -9.48
CA GLY A 280 -16.26 15.70 -9.03
C GLY A 280 -15.17 16.08 -8.01
N TYR A 281 -14.76 15.15 -7.16
CA TYR A 281 -13.69 15.40 -6.18
C TYR A 281 -12.29 15.51 -6.81
N GLY A 282 -12.13 15.20 -8.10
CA GLY A 282 -10.83 15.09 -8.75
C GLY A 282 -10.14 13.75 -8.50
N LEU A 283 -10.85 12.75 -7.99
CA LEU A 283 -10.28 11.41 -7.84
C LEU A 283 -10.15 10.74 -9.20
N ALA A 284 -9.05 10.03 -9.42
CA ALA A 284 -8.89 9.19 -10.60
C ALA A 284 -9.67 7.90 -10.41
N GLY A 285 -10.62 7.68 -11.31
CA GLY A 285 -11.44 6.49 -11.39
C GLY A 285 -10.76 5.36 -12.15
N PRO A 286 -11.46 4.23 -12.35
CA PRO A 286 -10.96 3.15 -13.17
C PRO A 286 -10.99 3.52 -14.67
N LEU A 287 -10.18 2.82 -15.47
CA LEU A 287 -10.34 2.73 -16.91
C LEU A 287 -11.76 2.24 -17.23
N PRO A 288 -12.53 2.92 -18.11
CA PRO A 288 -13.87 2.47 -18.49
C PRO A 288 -13.82 1.08 -19.15
N PRO A 289 -14.75 0.16 -18.83
CA PRO A 289 -14.81 -1.16 -19.47
C PRO A 289 -14.87 -1.08 -21.01
N ALA A 290 -15.63 -0.12 -21.54
CA ALA A 290 -15.77 0.09 -22.99
C ALA A 290 -14.44 0.50 -23.67
N GLU A 291 -13.56 1.18 -22.94
CA GLU A 291 -12.26 1.64 -23.46
C GLU A 291 -11.19 0.54 -23.46
N LEU A 292 -11.43 -0.53 -22.72
CA LEU A 292 -10.57 -1.72 -22.66
C LEU A 292 -10.94 -2.76 -23.72
N ALA A 293 -12.08 -2.60 -24.39
CA ALA A 293 -12.53 -3.53 -25.43
C ALA A 293 -11.55 -3.53 -26.62
N PRO A 294 -11.25 -4.70 -27.22
CA PRO A 294 -10.33 -4.78 -28.35
C PRO A 294 -10.68 -3.86 -29.53
N GLU A 295 -11.97 -3.70 -29.81
CA GLU A 295 -12.47 -2.84 -30.88
C GLU A 295 -12.22 -1.36 -30.59
N ALA A 296 -12.42 -0.91 -29.35
CA ALA A 296 -12.15 0.46 -28.93
C ALA A 296 -10.65 0.78 -28.98
N ILE A 297 -9.82 -0.16 -28.52
CA ILE A 297 -8.36 -0.05 -28.63
C ILE A 297 -7.93 0.01 -30.09
N ALA A 298 -8.46 -0.86 -30.95
CA ALA A 298 -8.15 -0.84 -32.38
C ALA A 298 -8.55 0.48 -33.05
N ALA A 299 -9.73 1.02 -32.73
CA ALA A 299 -10.19 2.31 -33.23
C ALA A 299 -9.27 3.46 -32.78
N ARG A 300 -8.84 3.46 -31.50
CA ARG A 300 -7.87 4.43 -30.99
C ARG A 300 -6.53 4.34 -31.72
N LEU A 301 -6.02 3.13 -31.92
CA LEU A 301 -4.74 2.91 -32.61
C LEU A 301 -4.76 3.35 -34.08
N ALA A 302 -5.87 3.14 -34.78
CA ALA A 302 -6.01 3.46 -36.20
C ALA A 302 -5.82 4.95 -36.51
N VAL A 303 -6.07 5.83 -35.54
CA VAL A 303 -5.96 7.29 -35.69
C VAL A 303 -4.86 7.92 -34.83
N HIS A 304 -4.09 7.12 -34.09
CA HIS A 304 -3.11 7.64 -33.15
C HIS A 304 -1.81 8.05 -33.87
N PRO A 305 -1.34 9.32 -33.76
CA PRO A 305 -0.16 9.79 -34.49
C PRO A 305 1.11 8.97 -34.26
N LEU A 306 1.33 8.52 -33.02
CA LEU A 306 2.51 7.70 -32.71
C LEU A 306 2.43 6.28 -33.28
N ALA A 307 1.23 5.78 -33.63
CA ALA A 307 1.05 4.42 -34.13
C ALA A 307 1.37 4.25 -35.61
N GLU A 308 1.29 5.31 -36.41
CA GLU A 308 1.63 5.27 -37.84
C GLU A 308 3.08 4.84 -38.09
N ALA A 309 4.00 5.31 -37.25
CA ALA A 309 5.42 5.00 -37.34
C ALA A 309 5.86 3.83 -36.43
N ALA A 310 4.91 3.05 -35.90
CA ALA A 310 5.23 1.88 -35.11
C ALA A 310 5.67 0.69 -35.99
N VAL A 311 6.58 -0.15 -35.48
CA VAL A 311 7.06 -1.33 -36.21
C VAL A 311 6.01 -2.44 -36.34
N SER A 312 4.96 -2.38 -35.52
CA SER A 312 3.84 -3.30 -35.54
C SER A 312 2.55 -2.56 -35.16
N PRO A 313 1.41 -2.85 -35.81
CA PRO A 313 0.12 -2.29 -35.43
C PRO A 313 -0.43 -2.88 -34.13
N ARG A 314 0.16 -3.99 -33.63
CA ARG A 314 -0.28 -4.64 -32.39
C ARG A 314 0.58 -4.19 -31.20
N PRO A 315 -0.04 -3.67 -30.13
CA PRO A 315 0.66 -3.44 -28.87
C PRO A 315 1.31 -4.72 -28.32
N GLN A 316 2.51 -4.57 -27.76
CA GLN A 316 3.28 -5.69 -27.19
C GLN A 316 3.17 -5.78 -25.66
N TYR A 317 2.64 -4.73 -25.05
CA TYR A 317 2.62 -4.51 -23.62
C TYR A 317 1.47 -3.56 -23.24
N ALA A 318 0.74 -3.90 -22.18
CA ALA A 318 -0.18 -2.99 -21.52
C ALA A 318 0.18 -2.86 -20.03
N VAL A 319 0.10 -1.66 -19.50
CA VAL A 319 0.30 -1.40 -18.07
C VAL A 319 -0.78 -0.48 -17.52
N PHE A 320 -1.29 -0.83 -16.34
CA PHE A 320 -2.24 0.01 -15.60
C PHE A 320 -2.04 -0.13 -14.09
N THR A 321 -2.49 0.88 -13.36
CA THR A 321 -2.27 0.97 -11.92
C THR A 321 -3.40 0.29 -11.15
N ASN A 322 -3.09 -0.72 -10.33
CA ASN A 322 -4.07 -1.48 -9.55
C ASN A 322 -3.60 -1.79 -8.11
N SER A 323 -4.23 -1.29 -7.06
CA SER A 323 -5.30 -0.30 -7.05
C SER A 323 -4.81 1.08 -7.50
N THR A 324 -5.73 1.97 -7.83
CA THR A 324 -5.43 3.40 -7.86
C THR A 324 -4.95 3.88 -6.48
N TYR A 325 -4.37 5.08 -6.44
CA TYR A 325 -3.88 5.71 -5.21
C TYR A 325 -4.98 5.80 -4.14
N ASP A 326 -6.19 6.18 -4.55
CA ASP A 326 -7.36 6.37 -3.68
C ASP A 326 -8.11 5.05 -3.38
N GLY A 327 -7.55 3.90 -3.76
CA GLY A 327 -8.04 2.58 -3.37
C GLY A 327 -9.06 1.94 -4.31
N LEU A 328 -9.13 2.36 -5.57
CA LEU A 328 -9.98 1.67 -6.55
C LEU A 328 -9.26 0.46 -7.13
N SER A 329 -9.76 -0.73 -6.85
CA SER A 329 -9.21 -2.01 -7.32
C SER A 329 -10.10 -2.61 -8.41
N TYR A 330 -9.48 -3.09 -9.48
CA TYR A 330 -10.19 -3.62 -10.65
C TYR A 330 -10.62 -5.08 -10.42
N ASP A 331 -11.61 -5.57 -11.17
CA ASP A 331 -11.68 -7.01 -11.47
C ASP A 331 -10.47 -7.36 -12.35
N ALA A 332 -9.44 -7.94 -11.73
CA ALA A 332 -8.17 -8.20 -12.40
C ALA A 332 -8.31 -9.25 -13.51
N VAL A 333 -9.19 -10.25 -13.30
CA VAL A 333 -9.42 -11.33 -14.26
C VAL A 333 -10.19 -10.81 -15.47
N ALA A 334 -11.25 -10.05 -15.26
CA ALA A 334 -12.02 -9.44 -16.34
C ALA A 334 -11.17 -8.42 -17.13
N THR A 335 -10.38 -7.60 -16.43
CA THR A 335 -9.50 -6.61 -17.05
C THR A 335 -8.39 -7.27 -17.88
N ALA A 336 -7.74 -8.32 -17.36
CA ALA A 336 -6.76 -9.09 -18.13
C ALA A 336 -7.39 -9.73 -19.37
N ARG A 337 -8.61 -10.25 -19.27
CA ARG A 337 -9.35 -10.82 -20.41
C ARG A 337 -9.66 -9.78 -21.48
N ALA A 338 -10.10 -8.58 -21.09
CA ALA A 338 -10.36 -7.49 -22.03
C ALA A 338 -9.08 -7.10 -22.79
N LEU A 339 -7.96 -6.92 -22.07
CA LEU A 339 -6.68 -6.51 -22.66
C LEU A 339 -5.99 -7.61 -23.48
N ALA A 340 -6.24 -8.90 -23.18
CA ALA A 340 -5.62 -10.02 -23.88
C ALA A 340 -5.89 -10.02 -25.39
N GLY A 341 -7.04 -9.50 -25.82
CA GLY A 341 -7.36 -9.35 -27.25
C GLY A 341 -6.45 -8.36 -27.97
N SER A 342 -5.84 -7.42 -27.26
CA SER A 342 -5.02 -6.34 -27.83
C SER A 342 -3.52 -6.48 -27.57
N THR A 343 -3.12 -7.13 -26.48
CA THR A 343 -1.70 -7.28 -26.09
C THR A 343 -1.41 -8.69 -25.55
N PRO A 344 -0.22 -9.25 -25.79
CA PRO A 344 0.17 -10.53 -25.20
C PRO A 344 0.68 -10.42 -23.75
N ARG A 345 0.98 -9.21 -23.25
CA ARG A 345 1.52 -8.95 -21.91
C ARG A 345 0.68 -7.90 -21.19
N VAL A 346 0.31 -8.18 -19.95
CA VAL A 346 -0.44 -7.27 -19.07
C VAL A 346 0.33 -7.08 -17.77
N HIS A 347 0.60 -5.83 -17.42
CA HIS A 347 1.29 -5.46 -16.21
C HIS A 347 0.37 -4.66 -15.28
N PHE A 348 0.16 -5.22 -14.10
CA PHE A 348 -0.49 -4.57 -12.98
C PHE A 348 0.58 -3.86 -12.14
N ASP A 349 0.62 -2.53 -12.18
CA ASP A 349 1.41 -1.77 -11.21
C ASP A 349 0.64 -1.78 -9.88
N GLU A 350 1.04 -2.70 -9.00
CA GLU A 350 0.43 -2.96 -7.69
C GLU A 350 1.25 -2.39 -6.54
N ALA A 351 1.97 -1.29 -6.79
CA ALA A 351 2.81 -0.65 -5.79
C ALA A 351 2.07 -0.38 -4.46
N TRP A 352 0.77 -0.06 -4.54
CA TRP A 352 -0.10 0.25 -3.40
C TRP A 352 -0.99 -0.91 -2.93
N PHE A 353 -0.78 -2.13 -3.44
CA PHE A 353 -1.75 -3.23 -3.28
C PHE A 353 -1.12 -4.60 -3.01
N ALA A 354 0.10 -4.60 -2.47
CA ALA A 354 0.89 -5.80 -2.20
C ALA A 354 0.23 -6.82 -1.24
N TYR A 355 -0.73 -6.38 -0.42
CA TYR A 355 -1.41 -7.22 0.56
C TYR A 355 -2.64 -7.96 0.03
N ALA A 356 -3.13 -7.62 -1.17
CA ALA A 356 -4.45 -8.02 -1.64
C ALA A 356 -4.67 -9.53 -1.60
N ARG A 357 -3.65 -10.32 -1.97
CA ARG A 357 -3.72 -11.78 -1.97
C ARG A 357 -4.08 -12.39 -0.61
N PHE A 358 -3.69 -11.74 0.47
CA PHE A 358 -3.72 -12.33 1.80
C PHE A 358 -5.04 -12.11 2.53
N HIS A 359 -6.03 -11.46 1.92
CA HIS A 359 -7.32 -11.22 2.55
C HIS A 359 -8.49 -11.58 1.61
N PRO A 360 -9.48 -12.38 2.05
CA PRO A 360 -10.57 -12.86 1.19
C PRO A 360 -11.35 -11.77 0.46
N LEU A 361 -11.47 -10.59 1.06
CA LEU A 361 -12.16 -9.43 0.48
C LEU A 361 -11.64 -9.05 -0.91
N TYR A 362 -10.35 -9.23 -1.20
CA TYR A 362 -9.74 -8.83 -2.47
C TYR A 362 -9.62 -9.98 -3.48
N THR A 363 -10.33 -11.10 -3.26
CA THR A 363 -10.34 -12.23 -4.20
C THR A 363 -10.68 -11.77 -5.62
N GLY A 364 -9.84 -12.11 -6.59
CA GLY A 364 -10.01 -11.73 -8.00
C GLY A 364 -9.61 -10.29 -8.34
N ARG A 365 -9.08 -9.51 -7.39
CA ARG A 365 -8.79 -8.07 -7.56
C ARG A 365 -7.32 -7.72 -7.80
N TYR A 366 -6.44 -8.71 -7.83
CA TYR A 366 -4.98 -8.51 -7.97
C TYR A 366 -4.41 -9.35 -9.13
N GLY A 367 -3.29 -8.93 -9.71
CA GLY A 367 -2.72 -9.50 -10.93
C GLY A 367 -2.39 -10.99 -10.80
N MET A 368 -1.87 -11.42 -9.65
CA MET A 368 -1.56 -12.83 -9.39
C MET A 368 -2.81 -13.73 -9.21
N ALA A 369 -4.02 -13.17 -9.24
CA ALA A 369 -5.26 -13.94 -9.35
C ALA A 369 -5.57 -14.38 -10.79
N VAL A 370 -4.87 -13.82 -11.79
CA VAL A 370 -5.00 -14.20 -13.20
C VAL A 370 -4.10 -15.41 -13.48
N ASP A 371 -4.70 -16.58 -13.56
CA ASP A 371 -3.99 -17.83 -13.76
C ASP A 371 -4.77 -18.84 -14.58
N GLU A 372 -4.23 -20.04 -14.75
CA GLU A 372 -4.86 -21.08 -15.56
C GLU A 372 -6.23 -21.50 -15.02
N ARG A 373 -6.53 -21.30 -13.73
CA ARG A 373 -7.82 -21.65 -13.13
C ARG A 373 -8.87 -20.57 -13.42
N THR A 374 -8.48 -19.30 -13.41
CA THR A 374 -9.39 -18.16 -13.58
C THR A 374 -9.51 -17.70 -15.04
N PHE A 375 -8.46 -17.89 -15.84
CA PHE A 375 -8.43 -17.61 -17.27
C PHE A 375 -7.65 -18.71 -18.03
N PRO A 376 -8.29 -19.86 -18.30
CA PRO A 376 -7.63 -20.97 -18.99
C PRO A 376 -7.38 -20.70 -20.47
N GLY A 377 -6.38 -21.38 -21.02
CA GLY A 377 -6.16 -21.49 -22.46
C GLY A 377 -5.11 -20.54 -23.04
N PRO A 378 -4.83 -20.67 -24.35
CA PRO A 378 -3.69 -20.02 -25.01
C PRO A 378 -3.81 -18.49 -25.14
N GLU A 379 -5.01 -17.95 -24.95
CA GLU A 379 -5.26 -16.50 -25.03
C GLU A 379 -4.93 -15.76 -23.72
N ARG A 380 -4.65 -16.47 -22.62
CA ARG A 380 -4.22 -15.84 -21.37
C ARG A 380 -2.93 -15.04 -21.63
N PRO A 381 -2.85 -13.76 -21.22
CA PRO A 381 -1.63 -12.98 -21.38
C PRO A 381 -0.59 -13.40 -20.34
N THR A 382 0.67 -13.08 -20.62
CA THR A 382 1.68 -13.07 -19.57
C THR A 382 1.38 -11.91 -18.62
N VAL A 383 1.35 -12.21 -17.33
CA VAL A 383 0.99 -11.25 -16.29
C VAL A 383 2.22 -10.89 -15.45
N PHE A 384 2.45 -9.60 -15.31
CA PHE A 384 3.38 -9.03 -14.34
C PHE A 384 2.60 -8.30 -13.26
N ALA A 385 3.02 -8.43 -12.00
CA ALA A 385 2.59 -7.54 -10.93
C ALA A 385 3.83 -7.00 -10.22
N THR A 386 3.94 -5.67 -10.08
CA THR A 386 5.04 -5.05 -9.35
C THR A 386 4.54 -4.43 -8.06
N GLN A 387 5.27 -4.63 -6.97
CA GLN A 387 4.81 -4.28 -5.64
C GLN A 387 5.89 -3.53 -4.87
N SER A 388 5.54 -2.37 -4.30
CA SER A 388 6.38 -1.69 -3.31
C SER A 388 6.13 -2.32 -1.95
N THR A 389 6.91 -3.34 -1.60
CA THR A 389 6.77 -4.04 -0.32
C THR A 389 6.81 -3.07 0.86
N HIS A 390 7.65 -2.04 0.81
CA HIS A 390 7.78 -1.04 1.88
C HIS A 390 6.60 -0.04 2.03
N LYS A 391 5.64 0.00 1.08
CA LYS A 391 4.52 0.95 1.19
C LYS A 391 3.46 0.44 2.15
N LEU A 392 2.94 -0.77 1.92
CA LEU A 392 1.80 -1.31 2.66
C LEU A 392 2.02 -2.75 3.17
N LEU A 393 3.23 -3.30 3.00
CA LEU A 393 3.76 -4.40 3.82
C LEU A 393 4.91 -3.87 4.69
N ALA A 394 5.57 -4.76 5.44
CA ALA A 394 6.66 -4.40 6.35
C ALA A 394 8.04 -4.70 5.74
N ALA A 395 8.60 -3.75 4.99
CA ALA A 395 9.97 -3.84 4.46
C ALA A 395 10.67 -2.48 4.47
N LEU A 396 12.00 -2.47 4.38
CA LEU A 396 12.77 -1.22 4.31
C LEU A 396 12.46 -0.47 3.02
N SER A 397 12.46 0.86 3.05
CA SER A 397 12.28 1.70 1.85
C SER A 397 13.20 1.25 0.71
N GLN A 398 12.74 1.43 -0.54
CA GLN A 398 13.35 0.88 -1.75
C GLN A 398 13.20 -0.65 -1.94
N SER A 399 12.73 -1.40 -0.97
CA SER A 399 12.44 -2.83 -1.15
C SER A 399 11.15 -3.02 -1.96
N ALA A 400 11.23 -3.78 -3.04
CA ALA A 400 10.13 -4.10 -3.94
C ALA A 400 10.26 -5.51 -4.53
N MET A 401 9.16 -6.03 -5.08
CA MET A 401 9.11 -7.34 -5.73
C MET A 401 8.49 -7.23 -7.13
N VAL A 402 8.95 -8.07 -8.05
CA VAL A 402 8.29 -8.34 -9.33
C VAL A 402 7.77 -9.76 -9.32
N HIS A 403 6.48 -9.94 -9.54
CA HIS A 403 5.84 -11.24 -9.65
C HIS A 403 5.46 -11.51 -11.10
N VAL A 404 5.76 -12.73 -11.58
CA VAL A 404 5.57 -13.12 -12.97
C VAL A 404 4.71 -14.37 -13.05
N ARG A 405 3.68 -14.33 -13.90
CA ARG A 405 2.95 -15.50 -14.39
C ARG A 405 3.07 -15.56 -15.91
N PRO A 406 4.00 -16.36 -16.45
CA PRO A 406 4.17 -16.47 -17.89
C PRO A 406 2.96 -17.15 -18.55
N ALA A 407 2.78 -16.86 -19.83
CA ALA A 407 1.87 -17.56 -20.72
C ALA A 407 2.60 -17.95 -22.01
N PRO A 408 2.19 -19.06 -22.68
CA PRO A 408 2.85 -19.51 -23.91
C PRO A 408 2.90 -18.48 -25.03
N ARG A 409 1.92 -17.55 -25.08
CA ARG A 409 1.85 -16.48 -26.08
C ARG A 409 2.95 -15.41 -25.93
N ALA A 410 3.51 -15.25 -24.74
CA ALA A 410 4.62 -14.33 -24.46
C ALA A 410 5.49 -14.86 -23.31
N PRO A 411 6.29 -15.92 -23.54
CA PRO A 411 7.08 -16.53 -22.48
C PRO A 411 8.05 -15.54 -21.82
N VAL A 412 8.37 -15.80 -20.56
CA VAL A 412 9.36 -15.05 -19.78
C VAL A 412 10.50 -16.00 -19.44
N GLU A 413 11.48 -16.08 -20.32
CA GLU A 413 12.69 -16.86 -20.08
C GLU A 413 13.54 -16.17 -19.02
N HIS A 414 13.95 -16.93 -18.00
CA HIS A 414 14.68 -16.42 -16.84
C HIS A 414 15.90 -15.59 -17.25
N ASP A 415 16.81 -16.15 -18.06
CA ASP A 415 18.05 -15.49 -18.45
C ASP A 415 17.79 -14.15 -19.16
N ARG A 416 16.77 -14.09 -20.04
CA ARG A 416 16.43 -12.86 -20.77
C ARG A 416 15.84 -11.79 -19.85
N PHE A 417 15.02 -12.21 -18.89
CA PHE A 417 14.46 -11.29 -17.89
C PHE A 417 15.56 -10.78 -16.96
N ASN A 418 16.48 -11.65 -16.57
CA ASN A 418 17.60 -11.32 -15.68
C ASN A 418 18.59 -10.34 -16.32
N GLU A 419 18.83 -10.40 -17.63
CA GLU A 419 19.60 -9.35 -18.34
C GLU A 419 19.00 -7.96 -18.14
N ALA A 420 17.67 -7.83 -18.23
CA ALA A 420 17.02 -6.56 -17.95
C ALA A 420 17.12 -6.18 -16.46
N LEU A 421 17.03 -7.16 -15.53
CA LEU A 421 17.16 -6.91 -14.09
C LEU A 421 18.56 -6.36 -13.75
N MET A 422 19.62 -6.98 -14.29
CA MET A 422 21.00 -6.55 -14.10
C MET A 422 21.27 -5.14 -14.64
N MET A 423 20.61 -4.72 -15.73
CA MET A 423 20.75 -3.35 -16.25
C MET A 423 20.22 -2.26 -15.30
N HIS A 424 19.28 -2.59 -14.42
CA HIS A 424 18.67 -1.63 -13.49
C HIS A 424 19.06 -1.84 -12.02
N GLY A 425 19.79 -2.92 -11.73
CA GLY A 425 20.24 -3.28 -10.39
C GLY A 425 21.61 -2.71 -10.04
N THR A 426 22.01 -2.89 -8.77
CA THR A 426 23.37 -2.57 -8.29
C THR A 426 24.12 -3.87 -8.01
N THR A 427 25.38 -3.96 -8.44
CA THR A 427 26.26 -5.12 -8.16
C THR A 427 26.66 -5.25 -6.68
N SER A 428 26.25 -4.31 -5.84
CA SER A 428 26.47 -4.33 -4.39
C SER A 428 25.14 -4.05 -3.66
N PRO A 429 24.21 -5.02 -3.64
CA PRO A 429 22.93 -4.87 -2.98
C PRO A 429 23.10 -4.78 -1.45
N LEU A 430 22.24 -4.00 -0.78
CA LEU A 430 22.21 -3.92 0.68
C LEU A 430 21.46 -5.12 1.26
N TYR A 431 22.17 -6.08 1.84
CA TYR A 431 21.61 -7.35 2.33
C TYR A 431 20.50 -7.19 3.38
N PRO A 432 20.52 -6.19 4.29
CA PRO A 432 19.37 -5.89 5.15
C PRO A 432 18.05 -5.68 4.41
N MET A 433 18.09 -5.14 3.19
CA MET A 433 16.88 -4.97 2.38
C MET A 433 16.35 -6.30 1.84
N ILE A 434 17.25 -7.18 1.39
CA ILE A 434 16.93 -8.57 0.99
C ILE A 434 16.29 -9.31 2.18
N ALA A 435 16.88 -9.18 3.38
CA ALA A 435 16.31 -9.75 4.59
C ALA A 435 14.94 -9.17 4.91
N SER A 436 14.71 -7.87 4.70
CA SER A 436 13.40 -7.27 4.92
C SER A 436 12.34 -7.77 3.93
N LEU A 437 12.71 -8.06 2.67
CA LEU A 437 11.82 -8.68 1.69
C LEU A 437 11.45 -10.12 2.09
N ASP A 438 12.44 -10.91 2.49
CA ASP A 438 12.26 -12.29 2.93
C ASP A 438 11.39 -12.37 4.21
N VAL A 439 11.62 -11.46 5.16
CA VAL A 439 10.79 -11.33 6.37
C VAL A 439 9.37 -10.85 6.03
N ALA A 440 9.20 -9.89 5.13
CA ALA A 440 7.87 -9.45 4.69
C ALA A 440 7.08 -10.61 4.06
N THR A 441 7.74 -11.45 3.25
CA THR A 441 7.15 -12.70 2.73
C THR A 441 6.73 -13.63 3.86
N ALA A 442 7.60 -13.86 4.85
CA ALA A 442 7.29 -14.73 5.98
C ALA A 442 6.10 -14.22 6.79
N MET A 443 6.01 -12.91 7.04
CA MET A 443 4.90 -12.29 7.75
C MET A 443 3.54 -12.52 7.07
N MET A 444 3.52 -12.66 5.74
CA MET A 444 2.30 -12.89 4.95
C MET A 444 1.96 -14.37 4.74
N ASP A 445 2.83 -15.29 5.15
CA ASP A 445 2.68 -16.71 4.83
C ASP A 445 1.72 -17.41 5.80
N GLY A 446 0.59 -17.89 5.27
CA GLY A 446 -0.42 -18.61 6.03
C GLY A 446 -1.37 -17.69 6.81
N PRO A 447 -1.98 -18.18 7.90
CA PRO A 447 -3.10 -17.50 8.57
C PRO A 447 -2.72 -16.14 9.18
N GLN A 448 -1.45 -15.97 9.56
CA GLN A 448 -0.90 -14.71 10.06
C GLN A 448 -0.99 -13.56 9.05
N GLY A 449 -0.86 -13.84 7.75
CA GLY A 449 -1.01 -12.83 6.71
C GLY A 449 -2.43 -12.27 6.67
N GLU A 450 -3.43 -13.16 6.68
CA GLU A 450 -4.84 -12.76 6.76
C GLU A 450 -5.12 -11.96 8.03
N TRP A 451 -4.65 -12.44 9.19
CA TRP A 451 -4.83 -11.77 10.48
C TRP A 451 -4.28 -10.33 10.50
N LEU A 452 -3.08 -10.11 9.92
CA LEU A 452 -2.44 -8.79 9.86
C LEU A 452 -3.24 -7.80 9.01
N ILE A 453 -3.76 -8.24 7.86
CA ILE A 453 -4.54 -7.38 6.97
C ILE A 453 -5.95 -7.15 7.52
N ASP A 454 -6.53 -8.18 8.14
CA ASP A 454 -7.85 -8.12 8.75
C ASP A 454 -7.93 -7.07 9.88
N GLU A 455 -6.85 -6.90 10.64
CA GLU A 455 -6.75 -5.86 11.66
C GLU A 455 -6.84 -4.45 11.04
N ALA A 456 -6.11 -4.19 9.94
CA ALA A 456 -6.13 -2.91 9.25
C ALA A 456 -7.51 -2.63 8.61
N VAL A 457 -8.13 -3.65 7.99
CA VAL A 457 -9.49 -3.57 7.43
C VAL A 457 -10.50 -3.25 8.52
N THR A 458 -10.42 -3.96 9.66
CA THR A 458 -11.32 -3.75 10.80
C THR A 458 -11.23 -2.33 11.37
N GLU A 459 -10.02 -1.82 11.58
CA GLU A 459 -9.83 -0.45 12.11
C GLU A 459 -10.28 0.61 11.10
N ALA A 460 -10.08 0.40 9.80
CA ALA A 460 -10.57 1.30 8.76
C ALA A 460 -12.10 1.34 8.74
N ILE A 461 -12.77 0.17 8.81
CA ILE A 461 -14.24 0.08 8.87
C ILE A 461 -14.78 0.79 10.11
N ARG A 462 -14.17 0.57 11.28
CA ARG A 462 -14.57 1.26 12.52
C ARG A 462 -14.48 2.77 12.38
N PHE A 463 -13.37 3.28 11.87
CA PHE A 463 -13.21 4.70 11.63
C PHE A 463 -14.26 5.24 10.65
N ARG A 464 -14.51 4.55 9.54
CA ARG A 464 -15.53 4.90 8.56
C ARG A 464 -16.94 5.00 9.17
N GLN A 465 -17.34 4.01 9.98
CA GLN A 465 -18.63 4.03 10.66
C GLN A 465 -18.71 5.15 11.70
N GLU A 466 -17.66 5.35 12.49
CA GLU A 466 -17.62 6.41 13.50
C GLU A 466 -17.69 7.82 12.91
N MET A 467 -17.08 8.05 11.74
CA MET A 467 -17.23 9.30 11.00
C MET A 467 -18.70 9.61 10.66
N VAL A 468 -19.43 8.62 10.14
CA VAL A 468 -20.86 8.76 9.80
C VAL A 468 -21.70 8.97 11.06
N ARG A 469 -21.47 8.17 12.12
CA ARG A 469 -22.18 8.33 13.42
C ARG A 469 -21.91 9.68 14.05
N LEU A 470 -20.67 10.18 13.99
CA LEU A 470 -20.31 11.48 14.50
C LEU A 470 -20.99 12.60 13.72
N HIS A 471 -21.04 12.52 12.39
CA HIS A 471 -21.80 13.44 11.56
C HIS A 471 -23.28 13.48 11.98
N LYS A 472 -23.96 12.33 12.05
CA LYS A 472 -25.36 12.25 12.48
C LYS A 472 -25.58 12.84 13.88
N ARG A 473 -24.65 12.64 14.81
CA ARG A 473 -24.71 13.22 16.17
C ARG A 473 -24.55 14.74 16.16
N VAL A 474 -23.64 15.27 15.36
CA VAL A 474 -23.44 16.72 15.18
C VAL A 474 -24.70 17.37 14.61
N GLU A 475 -25.30 16.75 13.60
CA GLU A 475 -26.51 17.24 12.96
C GLU A 475 -27.73 17.19 13.90
N SER A 476 -27.94 16.06 14.59
CA SER A 476 -29.07 15.87 15.51
C SER A 476 -28.98 16.65 16.82
N ALA A 477 -27.79 17.09 17.25
CA ALA A 477 -27.63 17.89 18.46
C ALA A 477 -28.37 19.24 18.36
N GLY A 478 -28.47 19.83 17.17
CA GLY A 478 -29.21 21.08 16.93
C GLY A 478 -28.68 22.32 17.68
N ASP A 479 -27.56 22.20 18.39
CA ASP A 479 -26.95 23.25 19.21
C ASP A 479 -25.82 24.02 18.50
N ARG A 480 -25.49 23.60 17.26
CA ARG A 480 -24.41 24.14 16.41
C ARG A 480 -24.72 23.88 14.92
N PRO A 481 -24.01 24.51 13.98
CA PRO A 481 -24.16 24.19 12.55
C PRO A 481 -23.94 22.71 12.27
N GLY A 482 -24.85 22.07 11.53
CA GLY A 482 -24.88 20.61 11.33
C GLY A 482 -23.79 20.04 10.41
N TRP A 483 -22.96 20.86 9.78
CA TRP A 483 -21.91 20.37 8.88
C TRP A 483 -20.85 19.56 9.63
N PHE A 484 -20.36 18.50 8.99
CA PHE A 484 -19.17 17.76 9.40
C PHE A 484 -18.42 17.21 8.19
N PHE A 485 -17.23 16.67 8.41
CA PHE A 485 -16.50 15.94 7.38
C PHE A 485 -17.24 14.64 7.04
N GLY A 486 -17.13 14.21 5.78
CA GLY A 486 -17.64 12.93 5.32
C GLY A 486 -16.54 11.94 5.02
N VAL A 487 -16.96 10.77 4.54
CA VAL A 487 -16.06 9.75 4.00
C VAL A 487 -16.57 9.32 2.64
N TRP A 488 -15.67 9.17 1.69
CA TRP A 488 -16.02 8.66 0.37
C TRP A 488 -16.18 7.13 0.42
N GLN A 489 -17.43 6.68 0.38
CA GLN A 489 -17.86 5.28 0.50
C GLN A 489 -19.37 5.16 0.16
N PRO A 490 -19.93 3.94 0.07
CA PRO A 490 -21.37 3.74 -0.05
C PRO A 490 -22.15 4.28 1.17
N ASP A 491 -23.31 4.89 0.92
CA ASP A 491 -24.22 5.37 1.98
C ASP A 491 -24.90 4.21 2.72
N SER A 492 -25.09 3.09 2.02
CA SER A 492 -25.75 1.88 2.51
C SER A 492 -25.20 0.67 1.78
N VAL A 493 -25.29 -0.50 2.39
CA VAL A 493 -24.83 -1.77 1.84
C VAL A 493 -25.96 -2.80 1.88
N THR A 494 -25.91 -3.79 1.00
CA THR A 494 -26.86 -4.90 0.98
C THR A 494 -26.21 -6.15 1.56
N ASP A 495 -26.83 -6.77 2.55
CA ASP A 495 -26.42 -8.08 3.05
C ASP A 495 -26.74 -9.15 2.00
N PRO A 496 -25.74 -9.84 1.42
CA PRO A 496 -25.98 -10.83 0.39
C PRO A 496 -26.71 -12.08 0.89
N ALA A 497 -26.72 -12.35 2.21
CA ALA A 497 -27.40 -13.50 2.79
C ALA A 497 -28.91 -13.26 2.99
N THR A 498 -29.30 -12.03 3.32
CA THR A 498 -30.71 -11.68 3.64
C THR A 498 -31.37 -10.83 2.56
N GLY A 499 -30.60 -10.15 1.71
CA GLY A 499 -31.07 -9.14 0.76
C GLY A 499 -31.44 -7.80 1.42
N GLU A 500 -31.23 -7.66 2.73
CA GLU A 500 -31.55 -6.44 3.46
C GLU A 500 -30.55 -5.31 3.15
N ARG A 501 -31.07 -4.10 2.90
CA ARG A 501 -30.26 -2.91 2.68
C ARG A 501 -30.14 -2.11 3.98
N LEU A 502 -28.92 -1.99 4.48
CA LEU A 502 -28.59 -1.38 5.77
C LEU A 502 -27.81 -0.06 5.55
N PRO A 503 -28.07 1.00 6.33
CA PRO A 503 -27.17 2.15 6.39
C PRO A 503 -25.75 1.71 6.73
N PHE A 504 -24.73 2.32 6.10
CA PHE A 504 -23.35 1.86 6.25
C PHE A 504 -22.87 1.83 7.71
N ASP A 505 -23.29 2.81 8.51
CA ASP A 505 -22.93 2.92 9.93
C ASP A 505 -23.71 2.00 10.87
N GLU A 506 -24.76 1.38 10.37
CA GLU A 506 -25.58 0.40 11.10
C GLU A 506 -25.30 -1.03 10.64
N ALA A 507 -24.67 -1.20 9.47
CA ALA A 507 -24.26 -2.50 8.96
C ALA A 507 -23.31 -3.22 9.95
N PRO A 508 -23.49 -4.53 10.17
CA PRO A 508 -22.59 -5.31 11.01
C PRO A 508 -21.13 -5.17 10.53
N PRO A 509 -20.15 -4.85 11.40
CA PRO A 509 -18.76 -4.73 10.97
C PRO A 509 -18.23 -6.01 10.30
N GLU A 510 -18.71 -7.17 10.73
CA GLU A 510 -18.37 -8.47 10.14
C GLU A 510 -18.83 -8.61 8.68
N LEU A 511 -20.02 -8.09 8.36
CA LEU A 511 -20.52 -8.04 6.98
C LEU A 511 -19.58 -7.19 6.11
N LEU A 512 -19.25 -5.99 6.56
CA LEU A 512 -18.34 -5.08 5.85
C LEU A 512 -16.92 -5.65 5.69
N ARG A 513 -16.46 -6.45 6.65
CA ARG A 513 -15.12 -7.07 6.65
C ARG A 513 -15.02 -8.24 5.66
N THR A 514 -16.12 -8.95 5.43
CA THR A 514 -16.11 -10.24 4.70
C THR A 514 -16.79 -10.20 3.34
N ALA A 515 -17.79 -9.34 3.14
CA ALA A 515 -18.56 -9.27 1.90
C ALA A 515 -17.96 -8.25 0.92
N GLN A 516 -17.37 -8.75 -0.16
CA GLN A 516 -16.84 -7.91 -1.25
C GLN A 516 -17.91 -6.98 -1.84
N SER A 517 -19.17 -7.44 -1.92
CA SER A 517 -20.31 -6.70 -2.46
C SER A 517 -20.57 -5.36 -1.75
N CYS A 518 -20.20 -5.23 -0.48
CA CYS A 518 -20.35 -3.99 0.29
C CYS A 518 -19.48 -2.83 -0.23
N TRP A 519 -18.50 -3.13 -1.09
CA TRP A 519 -17.48 -2.17 -1.54
C TRP A 519 -17.43 -2.01 -3.05
N LEU A 520 -18.27 -2.73 -3.80
CA LEU A 520 -18.35 -2.60 -5.24
C LEU A 520 -18.93 -1.24 -5.62
N LEU A 521 -18.39 -0.65 -6.69
CA LEU A 521 -18.93 0.56 -7.28
C LEU A 521 -20.13 0.17 -8.16
N GLU A 522 -21.33 0.26 -7.59
CA GLU A 522 -22.60 0.02 -8.28
C GLU A 522 -22.78 0.97 -9.48
N PRO A 523 -23.15 0.49 -10.68
CA PRO A 523 -23.35 1.36 -11.84
C PRO A 523 -24.32 2.52 -11.55
N GLY A 524 -23.84 3.75 -11.74
CA GLY A 524 -24.65 4.96 -11.57
C GLY A 524 -24.87 5.42 -10.12
N ALA A 525 -24.23 4.79 -9.12
CA ALA A 525 -24.37 5.23 -7.74
C ALA A 525 -23.71 6.61 -7.52
N ALA A 526 -24.48 7.50 -6.90
CA ALA A 526 -24.10 8.91 -6.75
C ALA A 526 -22.85 9.11 -5.87
N TRP A 527 -22.61 8.23 -4.89
CA TRP A 527 -21.54 8.39 -3.91
C TRP A 527 -20.13 8.37 -4.54
N HIS A 528 -19.93 7.56 -5.59
CA HIS A 528 -18.62 7.44 -6.24
C HIS A 528 -18.44 8.43 -7.39
N GLY A 529 -19.53 8.81 -8.07
CA GLY A 529 -19.50 9.86 -9.11
C GLY A 529 -18.76 9.49 -10.40
N PHE A 530 -18.63 8.21 -10.71
CA PHE A 530 -17.95 7.73 -11.92
C PHE A 530 -18.99 7.23 -12.95
N PRO A 531 -18.98 7.76 -14.18
CA PRO A 531 -19.87 7.29 -15.23
C PRO A 531 -19.35 6.01 -15.91
N GLY A 532 -20.24 5.28 -16.60
CA GLY A 532 -19.87 4.23 -17.54
C GLY A 532 -19.30 2.94 -16.92
N LEU A 533 -19.48 2.72 -15.61
CA LEU A 533 -19.09 1.49 -14.94
C LEU A 533 -20.07 0.35 -15.23
N THR A 534 -19.54 -0.87 -15.35
CA THR A 534 -20.34 -2.11 -15.34
C THR A 534 -20.29 -2.76 -13.96
N GLU A 535 -21.28 -3.59 -13.65
CA GLU A 535 -21.35 -4.30 -12.38
C GLU A 535 -20.06 -5.09 -12.10
N GLY A 536 -19.56 -5.01 -10.87
CA GLY A 536 -18.37 -5.73 -10.42
C GLY A 536 -17.05 -5.23 -10.98
N HIS A 537 -17.02 -4.23 -11.88
CA HIS A 537 -15.78 -3.76 -12.53
C HIS A 537 -14.73 -3.26 -11.54
N CYS A 538 -15.17 -2.55 -10.50
CA CYS A 538 -14.27 -1.90 -9.55
C CYS A 538 -14.81 -1.98 -8.11
N MET A 539 -13.88 -2.03 -7.16
CA MET A 539 -14.14 -2.06 -5.73
C MET A 539 -13.33 -0.99 -5.01
N LEU A 540 -13.93 -0.32 -4.02
CA LEU A 540 -13.23 0.56 -3.09
C LEU A 540 -12.54 -0.26 -1.99
N ASP A 541 -11.24 -0.10 -1.85
CA ASP A 541 -10.45 -0.71 -0.78
C ASP A 541 -10.78 -0.06 0.59
N PRO A 542 -11.25 -0.82 1.59
CA PRO A 542 -11.61 -0.27 2.88
C PRO A 542 -10.48 0.50 3.56
N VAL A 543 -9.22 0.07 3.39
CA VAL A 543 -8.06 0.63 4.12
C VAL A 543 -7.59 1.98 3.55
N LYS A 544 -8.10 2.37 2.39
CA LYS A 544 -7.81 3.65 1.71
C LYS A 544 -8.95 4.63 2.02
N VAL A 545 -8.85 5.33 3.16
CA VAL A 545 -9.96 6.16 3.66
C VAL A 545 -9.82 7.59 3.16
N THR A 546 -10.66 7.95 2.19
CA THR A 546 -10.74 9.32 1.67
C THR A 546 -11.77 10.12 2.47
N LEU A 547 -11.29 11.06 3.28
CA LEU A 547 -12.13 12.05 3.95
C LEU A 547 -12.61 13.09 2.95
N THR A 548 -13.89 13.48 3.05
CA THR A 548 -14.47 14.55 2.22
C THR A 548 -14.74 15.78 3.07
N CYS A 549 -14.37 16.94 2.54
CA CYS A 549 -14.67 18.24 3.12
C CYS A 549 -15.91 18.84 2.42
N PRO A 550 -16.76 19.61 3.14
CA PRO A 550 -17.87 20.32 2.51
C PRO A 550 -17.39 21.25 1.39
N GLY A 551 -18.15 21.34 0.30
CA GLY A 551 -17.90 22.30 -0.78
C GLY A 551 -18.16 21.78 -2.18
N ILE A 552 -18.13 20.45 -2.38
CA ILE A 552 -18.40 19.82 -3.67
C ILE A 552 -19.00 18.42 -3.47
N THR A 553 -19.82 17.95 -4.43
CA THR A 553 -20.32 16.57 -4.49
C THR A 553 -19.42 15.67 -5.34
N ALA A 554 -19.62 14.35 -5.26
CA ALA A 554 -18.96 13.39 -6.14
C ALA A 554 -19.31 13.60 -7.63
N ALA A 555 -20.45 14.23 -7.94
CA ALA A 555 -20.85 14.58 -9.30
C ALA A 555 -20.21 15.89 -9.80
N GLY A 556 -19.58 16.67 -8.91
CA GLY A 556 -18.91 17.93 -9.25
C GLY A 556 -19.73 19.18 -8.95
N ASP A 557 -20.88 19.05 -8.27
CA ASP A 557 -21.72 20.19 -7.92
C ASP A 557 -21.08 20.97 -6.78
N MET A 558 -20.67 22.21 -7.07
CA MET A 558 -20.04 23.10 -6.08
C MET A 558 -21.10 23.80 -5.23
N ALA A 559 -20.96 23.70 -3.90
CA ALA A 559 -21.80 24.41 -2.95
C ALA A 559 -21.48 25.92 -2.93
N GLU A 560 -22.29 26.71 -2.22
CA GLU A 560 -22.03 28.14 -2.04
C GLU A 560 -20.85 28.40 -1.10
N GLU A 561 -20.79 27.61 -0.02
CA GLU A 561 -19.72 27.59 0.97
C GLU A 561 -18.95 26.27 0.91
N GLY A 562 -17.68 26.28 1.32
CA GLY A 562 -16.86 25.09 1.37
C GLY A 562 -15.60 25.26 2.19
N ILE A 563 -15.02 24.11 2.58
CA ILE A 563 -13.80 24.00 3.36
C ILE A 563 -12.77 23.29 2.50
N PRO A 564 -11.81 24.01 1.90
CA PRO A 564 -10.76 23.38 1.10
C PRO A 564 -9.88 22.46 1.96
N ALA A 565 -9.63 21.24 1.48
CA ALA A 565 -8.93 20.21 2.25
C ALA A 565 -7.47 20.57 2.57
N ARG A 566 -6.87 21.52 1.83
CA ARG A 566 -5.54 22.08 2.12
C ARG A 566 -5.49 22.85 3.43
N VAL A 567 -6.57 23.53 3.79
CA VAL A 567 -6.68 24.24 5.07
C VAL A 567 -6.76 23.23 6.22
N LEU A 568 -7.59 22.19 6.04
CA LEU A 568 -7.68 21.09 6.99
C LEU A 568 -6.31 20.41 7.18
N THR A 569 -5.63 20.09 6.09
CA THR A 569 -4.34 19.38 6.13
C THR A 569 -3.25 20.23 6.79
N ALA A 570 -3.19 21.53 6.49
CA ALA A 570 -2.29 22.45 7.17
C ALA A 570 -2.57 22.48 8.69
N TYR A 571 -3.84 22.42 9.10
CA TYR A 571 -4.21 22.35 10.51
C TYR A 571 -3.80 21.01 11.14
N LEU A 572 -4.07 19.88 10.49
CA LEU A 572 -3.67 18.55 10.97
C LEU A 572 -2.16 18.46 11.18
N ALA A 573 -1.36 19.09 10.33
CA ALA A 573 0.09 19.17 10.50
C ALA A 573 0.49 19.87 11.82
N THR A 574 -0.26 20.89 12.27
CA THR A 574 -0.03 21.52 13.60
C THR A 574 -0.29 20.57 14.78
N ARG A 575 -1.02 19.49 14.53
CA ARG A 575 -1.31 18.41 15.48
C ARG A 575 -0.40 17.19 15.30
N ASN A 576 0.66 17.32 14.51
CA ASN A 576 1.57 16.22 14.14
C ASN A 576 0.85 15.06 13.44
N ILE A 577 -0.21 15.37 12.68
CA ILE A 577 -0.95 14.41 11.86
C ILE A 577 -0.61 14.71 10.40
N VAL A 578 0.13 13.80 9.78
CA VAL A 578 0.43 13.84 8.35
C VAL A 578 -0.56 12.95 7.63
N VAL A 579 -1.12 13.47 6.55
CA VAL A 579 -2.02 12.75 5.65
C VAL A 579 -1.26 12.36 4.38
N GLU A 580 -1.73 11.33 3.70
CA GLU A 580 -1.01 10.75 2.57
C GLU A 580 -1.13 11.63 1.31
N LYS A 581 -2.35 12.07 1.00
CA LYS A 581 -2.65 12.89 -0.19
C LYS A 581 -3.73 13.90 0.16
N THR A 582 -3.62 15.10 -0.42
CA THR A 582 -4.61 16.17 -0.26
C THR A 582 -5.05 16.67 -1.63
N ASP A 583 -6.36 16.61 -1.88
CA ASP A 583 -7.01 17.21 -3.04
C ASP A 583 -7.65 18.57 -2.70
N SER A 584 -8.50 19.10 -3.58
CA SER A 584 -9.23 20.34 -3.37
C SER A 584 -10.20 20.22 -2.19
N TYR A 585 -10.92 19.10 -2.09
CA TYR A 585 -11.94 18.83 -1.06
C TYR A 585 -11.81 17.45 -0.42
N THR A 586 -10.74 16.72 -0.69
CA THR A 586 -10.53 15.39 -0.10
C THR A 586 -9.14 15.25 0.50
N THR A 587 -8.99 14.36 1.47
CA THR A 587 -7.69 13.96 2.00
C THR A 587 -7.66 12.45 2.27
N LEU A 588 -6.60 11.78 1.84
CA LEU A 588 -6.46 10.32 1.97
C LEU A 588 -5.71 9.97 3.26
N ILE A 589 -6.29 9.05 4.01
CA ILE A 589 -5.71 8.43 5.19
C ILE A 589 -5.48 6.95 4.90
N LEU A 590 -4.23 6.51 5.05
CA LEU A 590 -3.87 5.11 4.89
C LEU A 590 -3.96 4.36 6.22
N PHE A 591 -4.75 3.30 6.23
CA PHE A 591 -4.74 2.29 7.27
C PHE A 591 -3.81 1.17 6.79
N SER A 592 -2.72 0.92 7.51
CA SER A 592 -1.77 -0.15 7.19
C SER A 592 -1.64 -1.10 8.37
N MET A 593 -0.96 -2.23 8.17
CA MET A 593 -0.62 -3.17 9.24
C MET A 593 0.20 -2.55 10.40
N GLY A 594 0.78 -1.36 10.20
CA GLY A 594 1.48 -0.62 11.26
C GLY A 594 0.56 0.22 12.14
N ILE A 595 -0.75 0.24 11.90
CA ILE A 595 -1.69 1.02 12.72
C ILE A 595 -1.95 0.33 14.06
N THR A 596 -2.06 1.14 15.12
CA THR A 596 -2.48 0.64 16.44
C THR A 596 -3.96 0.91 16.65
N LYS A 597 -4.66 -0.03 17.31
CA LYS A 597 -6.09 0.11 17.62
C LYS A 597 -6.39 1.46 18.29
N GLY A 598 -7.39 2.15 17.79
CA GLY A 598 -7.83 3.44 18.34
C GLY A 598 -6.95 4.65 18.02
N LYS A 599 -5.85 4.52 17.25
CA LYS A 599 -5.05 5.67 16.79
C LYS A 599 -5.88 6.72 16.04
N TRP A 600 -6.90 6.26 15.30
CA TRP A 600 -7.84 7.13 14.59
C TRP A 600 -8.69 8.01 15.53
N GLY A 601 -8.75 7.71 16.84
CA GLY A 601 -9.36 8.58 17.84
C GLY A 601 -8.69 9.95 17.92
N THR A 602 -7.36 10.02 17.78
CA THR A 602 -6.62 11.29 17.72
C THR A 602 -6.98 12.10 16.48
N LEU A 603 -7.25 11.42 15.35
CA LEU A 603 -7.73 12.10 14.13
C LEU A 603 -9.14 12.64 14.33
N LEU A 604 -10.06 11.85 14.91
CA LEU A 604 -11.43 12.33 15.21
C LEU A 604 -11.44 13.55 16.13
N ASP A 605 -10.61 13.55 17.17
CA ASP A 605 -10.45 14.70 18.07
C ASP A 605 -9.98 15.94 17.30
N ALA A 606 -8.95 15.79 16.45
CA ALA A 606 -8.46 16.89 15.61
C ALA A 606 -9.54 17.42 14.63
N LEU A 607 -10.35 16.55 14.03
CA LEU A 607 -11.45 16.95 13.14
C LEU A 607 -12.54 17.73 13.91
N MET A 608 -12.91 17.27 15.11
CA MET A 608 -13.88 17.96 15.97
C MET A 608 -13.38 19.32 16.45
N ASP A 609 -12.09 19.42 16.78
CA ASP A 609 -11.48 20.67 17.19
C ASP A 609 -11.35 21.65 16.01
N PHE A 610 -10.98 21.17 14.81
CA PHE A 610 -11.03 21.99 13.60
C PHE A 610 -12.44 22.56 13.38
N LYS A 611 -13.47 21.73 13.49
CA LYS A 611 -14.87 22.18 13.39
C LYS A 611 -15.18 23.24 14.44
N THR A 612 -14.78 23.03 15.69
CA THR A 612 -15.02 23.98 16.80
C THR A 612 -14.36 25.33 16.52
N LEU A 613 -13.12 25.33 16.04
CA LEU A 613 -12.39 26.53 15.65
C LEU A 613 -13.03 27.22 14.43
N TYR A 614 -13.49 26.45 13.45
CA TYR A 614 -14.20 26.96 12.30
C TYR A 614 -15.53 27.59 12.70
N ASP A 615 -16.29 26.94 13.57
CA ASP A 615 -17.60 27.42 14.02
C ASP A 615 -17.50 28.67 14.90
N ALA A 616 -16.42 28.79 15.69
CA ALA A 616 -16.12 29.98 16.48
C ALA A 616 -15.43 31.10 15.69
N ASP A 617 -15.23 30.92 14.38
CA ASP A 617 -14.50 31.84 13.50
C ASP A 617 -13.13 32.26 14.05
N ALA A 618 -12.36 31.29 14.53
CA ALA A 618 -11.11 31.53 15.21
C ALA A 618 -10.10 32.30 14.33
N PRO A 619 -9.30 33.20 14.94
CA PRO A 619 -8.29 33.96 14.20
C PRO A 619 -7.18 33.02 13.71
N LEU A 620 -6.64 33.31 12.53
CA LEU A 620 -5.74 32.40 11.83
C LEU A 620 -4.36 32.26 12.51
N ASP A 621 -3.96 33.24 13.32
CA ASP A 621 -2.75 33.16 14.16
C ASP A 621 -2.83 32.08 15.23
N ARG A 622 -4.04 31.78 15.72
CA ARG A 622 -4.31 30.65 16.62
C ARG A 622 -4.34 29.32 15.88
N VAL A 623 -4.87 29.30 14.66
CA VAL A 623 -5.12 28.05 13.90
C VAL A 623 -3.90 27.60 13.10
N LEU A 624 -3.28 28.51 12.35
CA LEU A 624 -2.15 28.28 11.45
C LEU A 624 -1.01 29.29 11.70
N PRO A 625 -0.40 29.31 12.91
CA PRO A 625 0.60 30.32 13.29
C PRO A 625 1.79 30.40 12.33
N ALA A 626 2.27 29.25 11.83
CA ALA A 626 3.41 29.19 10.91
C ALA A 626 3.09 29.84 9.56
N ALA A 627 1.88 29.66 9.02
CA ALA A 627 1.46 30.27 7.76
C ALA A 627 1.35 31.81 7.90
N VAL A 628 0.80 32.29 9.03
CA VAL A 628 0.72 33.72 9.33
C VAL A 628 2.12 34.32 9.51
N ALA A 629 3.03 33.63 10.20
CA ALA A 629 4.41 34.09 10.40
C ALA A 629 5.20 34.16 9.08
N ALA A 630 5.01 33.19 8.18
CA ALA A 630 5.67 33.16 6.88
C ALA A 630 5.13 34.23 5.91
N HIS A 631 3.82 34.52 5.96
CA HIS A 631 3.17 35.46 5.04
C HIS A 631 2.23 36.45 5.75
N PRO A 632 2.76 37.31 6.65
CA PRO A 632 1.94 38.18 7.50
C PRO A 632 1.13 39.19 6.70
N ARG A 633 1.67 39.69 5.57
CA ARG A 633 0.94 40.61 4.67
C ARG A 633 -0.32 39.99 4.08
N ARG A 634 -0.37 38.66 3.93
CA ARG A 634 -1.49 37.94 3.32
C ARG A 634 -2.50 37.44 4.34
N TYR A 635 -2.02 37.03 5.52
CA TYR A 635 -2.82 36.24 6.47
C TYR A 635 -3.06 36.93 7.83
N ALA A 636 -2.35 38.01 8.16
CA ALA A 636 -2.58 38.71 9.43
C ALA A 636 -4.00 39.30 9.49
N GLY A 637 -4.69 39.08 10.61
CA GLY A 637 -6.06 39.56 10.83
C GLY A 637 -7.17 38.75 10.15
N LEU A 638 -6.85 37.70 9.39
CA LEU A 638 -7.87 36.79 8.87
C LEU A 638 -8.32 35.79 9.91
N THR A 639 -9.54 35.29 9.74
CA THR A 639 -10.09 34.17 10.48
C THR A 639 -10.07 32.90 9.63
N LEU A 640 -10.32 31.77 10.27
CA LEU A 640 -10.40 30.47 9.60
C LEU A 640 -11.53 30.42 8.56
N ARG A 641 -12.74 30.94 8.86
CA ARG A 641 -13.83 30.94 7.86
C ARG A 641 -13.51 31.85 6.70
N GLU A 642 -12.89 33.00 6.95
CA GLU A 642 -12.54 33.94 5.90
C GLU A 642 -11.52 33.34 4.91
N LEU A 643 -10.51 32.62 5.42
CA LEU A 643 -9.56 31.90 4.57
C LEU A 643 -10.27 30.84 3.71
N CYS A 644 -11.10 29.99 4.32
CA CYS A 644 -11.86 28.96 3.60
C CYS A 644 -12.76 29.56 2.53
N ARG A 645 -13.50 30.64 2.86
CA ARG A 645 -14.38 31.37 1.93
C ARG A 645 -13.60 31.94 0.74
N GLN A 646 -12.45 32.58 0.99
CA GLN A 646 -11.61 33.13 -0.07
C GLN A 646 -11.07 32.04 -1.00
N MET A 647 -10.55 30.94 -0.43
CA MET A 647 -10.04 29.82 -1.21
C MET A 647 -11.14 29.11 -2.00
N HIS A 648 -12.27 28.80 -1.36
CA HIS A 648 -13.44 28.19 -2.01
C HIS A 648 -13.97 29.06 -3.15
N GLY A 649 -14.14 30.37 -2.90
CA GLY A 649 -14.56 31.34 -3.92
C GLY A 649 -13.62 31.37 -5.12
N ARG A 650 -12.31 31.28 -4.89
CA ARG A 650 -11.31 31.23 -5.98
C ARG A 650 -11.34 29.92 -6.74
N LEU A 651 -11.47 28.78 -6.06
CA LEU A 651 -11.63 27.46 -6.72
C LEU A 651 -12.85 27.45 -7.65
N ARG A 652 -13.97 28.07 -7.22
CA ARG A 652 -15.19 28.24 -8.02
C ARG A 652 -14.98 29.19 -9.19
N SER A 653 -14.48 30.41 -8.94
CA SER A 653 -14.35 31.43 -9.99
C SER A 653 -13.34 31.03 -11.07
N ALA A 654 -12.26 30.33 -10.68
CA ALA A 654 -11.27 29.82 -11.61
C ALA A 654 -11.69 28.51 -12.29
N ARG A 655 -12.82 27.91 -11.86
CA ARG A 655 -13.31 26.60 -12.36
C ARG A 655 -12.24 25.52 -12.32
N LEU A 656 -11.40 25.50 -11.28
CA LEU A 656 -10.17 24.70 -11.27
C LEU A 656 -10.46 23.19 -11.35
N VAL A 657 -11.52 22.73 -10.68
CA VAL A 657 -11.94 21.32 -10.68
C VAL A 657 -12.44 20.88 -12.06
N GLU A 658 -13.24 21.71 -12.73
CA GLU A 658 -13.75 21.43 -14.07
C GLU A 658 -12.63 21.47 -15.12
N LEU A 659 -11.72 22.44 -15.01
CA LEU A 659 -10.54 22.52 -15.88
C LEU A 659 -9.65 21.29 -15.73
N LEU A 660 -9.46 20.82 -14.51
CA LEU A 660 -8.71 19.61 -14.22
C LEU A 660 -9.36 18.39 -14.90
N ASP A 661 -10.67 18.21 -14.76
CA ASP A 661 -11.40 17.13 -15.42
C ASP A 661 -11.28 17.23 -16.96
N THR A 662 -11.45 18.43 -17.51
CA THR A 662 -11.34 18.67 -18.95
C THR A 662 -9.97 18.27 -19.49
N VAL A 663 -8.87 18.63 -18.80
CA VAL A 663 -7.49 18.30 -19.23
C VAL A 663 -7.23 16.80 -19.26
N PHE A 664 -7.83 16.04 -18.34
CA PHE A 664 -7.66 14.59 -18.32
C PHE A 664 -8.54 13.86 -19.35
N GLN A 665 -9.70 14.42 -19.70
CA GLN A 665 -10.58 13.86 -20.73
C GLN A 665 -10.16 14.25 -22.16
N GLN A 666 -9.58 15.44 -22.33
CA GLN A 666 -9.08 15.95 -23.60
C GLN A 666 -7.55 15.95 -23.57
N LEU A 667 -6.97 14.77 -23.79
CA LEU A 667 -5.51 14.62 -23.75
C LEU A 667 -4.82 15.53 -24.77
N PRO A 668 -3.65 16.11 -24.42
CA PRO A 668 -2.88 16.88 -25.38
C PRO A 668 -2.39 16.01 -26.54
N GLU A 669 -2.28 16.61 -27.73
CA GLU A 669 -1.92 15.88 -28.95
C GLU A 669 -0.48 15.31 -28.87
N PRO A 670 -0.28 14.00 -29.10
CA PRO A 670 1.06 13.42 -29.10
C PRO A 670 1.78 13.71 -30.42
N VAL A 671 2.86 14.48 -30.38
CA VAL A 671 3.64 14.91 -31.55
C VAL A 671 4.88 14.04 -31.75
N LEU A 672 5.58 13.72 -30.66
CA LEU A 672 6.80 12.91 -30.67
C LEU A 672 6.75 11.84 -29.58
N PRO A 673 7.42 10.70 -29.77
CA PRO A 673 7.52 9.72 -28.71
C PRO A 673 8.51 10.20 -27.63
N PRO A 674 8.29 9.88 -26.34
CA PRO A 674 9.01 10.49 -25.22
C PRO A 674 10.54 10.35 -25.27
N GLN A 675 11.05 9.25 -25.81
CA GLN A 675 12.49 9.02 -25.98
C GLN A 675 13.16 10.07 -26.88
N HIS A 676 12.47 10.59 -27.89
CA HIS A 676 13.01 11.65 -28.74
C HIS A 676 13.15 12.95 -27.94
N CYS A 677 12.15 13.27 -27.11
CA CYS A 677 12.20 14.44 -26.24
C CYS A 677 13.35 14.35 -25.23
N TYR A 678 13.54 13.19 -24.61
CA TYR A 678 14.66 12.95 -23.70
C TYR A 678 16.01 13.11 -24.40
N GLN A 679 16.18 12.56 -25.61
CA GLN A 679 17.41 12.73 -26.41
C GLN A 679 17.68 14.20 -26.75
N ARG A 680 16.63 14.98 -27.06
CA ARG A 680 16.75 16.42 -27.32
C ARG A 680 17.13 17.19 -26.06
N LEU A 681 16.53 16.87 -24.91
CA LEU A 681 16.89 17.43 -23.60
C LEU A 681 18.38 17.24 -23.31
N VAL A 682 18.90 16.01 -23.43
CA VAL A 682 20.32 15.70 -23.21
C VAL A 682 21.26 16.47 -24.14
N ARG A 683 20.82 16.73 -25.39
CA ARG A 683 21.60 17.46 -26.40
C ARG A 683 21.46 18.98 -26.33
N GLY A 684 20.82 19.52 -25.29
CA GLY A 684 20.57 20.97 -25.15
C GLY A 684 19.57 21.52 -26.17
N GLY A 685 18.72 20.66 -26.73
CA GLY A 685 17.68 20.98 -27.70
C GLY A 685 16.35 21.44 -27.08
N THR A 686 16.38 21.87 -25.82
CA THR A 686 15.21 22.30 -25.04
C THR A 686 15.43 23.68 -24.42
N GLU A 687 14.34 24.30 -24.01
CA GLU A 687 14.33 25.58 -23.31
C GLU A 687 13.16 25.63 -22.32
N ARG A 688 13.35 26.41 -21.26
CA ARG A 688 12.28 26.72 -20.30
C ARG A 688 11.50 27.92 -20.79
N ILE A 689 10.18 27.80 -20.83
CA ILE A 689 9.28 28.84 -21.31
C ILE A 689 8.19 29.04 -20.27
N ARG A 690 7.78 30.30 -20.07
CA ARG A 690 6.65 30.63 -19.20
C ARG A 690 5.36 30.03 -19.76
N ILE A 691 4.44 29.62 -18.90
CA ILE A 691 3.16 29.03 -19.34
C ILE A 691 2.40 29.97 -20.28
N ALA A 692 2.43 31.28 -20.02
CA ALA A 692 1.83 32.29 -20.88
C ALA A 692 2.40 32.33 -22.33
N ASP A 693 3.65 31.89 -22.51
CA ASP A 693 4.36 31.88 -23.80
C ASP A 693 4.46 30.46 -24.39
N ALA A 694 3.87 29.47 -23.71
CA ALA A 694 4.02 28.05 -24.04
C ALA A 694 3.04 27.55 -25.09
N ALA A 695 2.20 28.40 -25.70
CA ALA A 695 1.25 27.96 -26.74
C ALA A 695 1.95 27.35 -27.96
N ASN A 696 1.40 26.25 -28.46
CA ASN A 696 1.88 25.52 -29.64
C ASN A 696 3.36 25.12 -29.53
N ARG A 697 3.76 24.66 -28.33
CA ARG A 697 5.07 24.09 -28.03
C ARG A 697 4.94 22.59 -27.81
N VAL A 698 6.05 21.88 -27.90
CA VAL A 698 6.10 20.44 -27.59
C VAL A 698 6.82 20.26 -26.26
N ALA A 699 6.17 19.62 -25.30
CA ALA A 699 6.74 19.35 -24.00
C ALA A 699 8.00 18.47 -24.11
N ALA A 700 9.06 18.84 -23.42
CA ALA A 700 10.28 18.03 -23.34
C ALA A 700 10.38 17.24 -22.04
N ALA A 701 9.64 17.64 -21.01
CA ALA A 701 9.55 16.99 -19.72
C ALA A 701 8.08 16.75 -19.35
N MET A 702 7.87 15.78 -18.44
CA MET A 702 6.55 15.48 -17.90
C MET A 702 6.13 16.56 -16.91
N VAL A 703 4.87 16.99 -16.97
CA VAL A 703 4.25 17.83 -15.94
C VAL A 703 3.21 17.01 -15.19
N THR A 704 3.40 16.90 -13.88
CA THR A 704 2.50 16.20 -12.96
C THR A 704 2.04 17.19 -11.91
N VAL A 705 0.73 17.27 -11.68
CA VAL A 705 0.16 18.16 -10.67
C VAL A 705 -0.45 17.33 -9.55
N THR A 706 -0.12 17.66 -8.30
CA THR A 706 -0.75 17.12 -7.09
C THR A 706 -1.58 18.21 -6.41
N PRO A 707 -2.90 17.99 -6.28
CA PRO A 707 -3.69 16.86 -6.77
C PRO A 707 -3.92 16.88 -8.29
N PRO A 708 -4.16 15.73 -8.94
CA PRO A 708 -4.36 14.39 -8.36
C PRO A 708 -3.08 13.54 -8.23
N GLY A 709 -1.91 14.07 -8.60
CA GLY A 709 -0.64 13.34 -8.65
C GLY A 709 -0.44 12.55 -9.94
N ILE A 710 -1.12 12.96 -11.02
CA ILE A 710 -1.14 12.27 -12.33
C ILE A 710 -0.59 13.21 -13.42
N PRO A 711 0.09 12.69 -14.45
CA PRO A 711 0.63 13.53 -15.52
C PRO A 711 -0.47 14.21 -16.35
N VAL A 712 -0.48 15.54 -16.34
CA VAL A 712 -1.34 16.36 -17.21
C VAL A 712 -0.71 16.58 -18.58
N LEU A 713 0.63 16.48 -18.65
CA LEU A 713 1.41 16.63 -19.88
C LEU A 713 2.58 15.64 -19.87
N MET A 714 2.74 14.89 -20.95
CA MET A 714 3.86 13.98 -21.15
C MET A 714 4.88 14.56 -22.13
N PRO A 715 6.17 14.18 -22.04
CA PRO A 715 7.15 14.57 -23.04
C PRO A 715 6.72 14.12 -24.43
N GLY A 716 6.74 15.04 -25.38
CA GLY A 716 6.36 14.82 -26.78
C GLY A 716 4.95 15.21 -27.12
N GLU A 717 4.15 15.63 -26.13
CA GLU A 717 2.82 16.18 -26.36
C GLU A 717 2.86 17.69 -26.63
N SER A 718 1.92 18.14 -27.46
CA SER A 718 1.66 19.55 -27.73
C SER A 718 1.04 20.23 -26.52
N THR A 719 1.45 21.45 -26.21
CA THR A 719 0.80 22.28 -25.20
C THR A 719 -0.54 22.86 -25.67
N GLY A 720 -0.83 22.77 -26.98
CA GLY A 720 -2.04 23.33 -27.60
C GLY A 720 -2.04 24.85 -27.68
N ASP A 721 -3.16 25.41 -28.12
CA ASP A 721 -3.37 26.86 -28.22
C ASP A 721 -3.46 27.53 -26.83
N THR A 722 -3.29 28.85 -26.79
CA THR A 722 -3.35 29.66 -25.55
C THR A 722 -4.63 29.43 -24.75
N ASP A 723 -5.77 29.26 -25.42
CA ASP A 723 -7.08 29.00 -24.81
C ASP A 723 -7.41 27.50 -24.68
N GLY A 724 -6.44 26.62 -24.95
CA GLY A 724 -6.58 25.18 -24.83
C GLY A 724 -6.75 24.71 -23.38
N PRO A 725 -7.33 23.52 -23.14
CA PRO A 725 -7.61 23.02 -21.79
C PRO A 725 -6.39 23.03 -20.87
N LEU A 726 -5.24 22.55 -21.37
CA LEU A 726 -4.01 22.40 -20.60
C LEU A 726 -3.50 23.74 -20.08
N LEU A 727 -3.28 24.72 -20.98
CA LEU A 727 -2.73 26.02 -20.59
C LEU A 727 -3.72 26.81 -19.73
N ARG A 728 -5.04 26.69 -19.98
CA ARG A 728 -6.06 27.27 -19.10
C ARG A 728 -6.00 26.70 -17.69
N TYR A 729 -5.89 25.38 -17.55
CA TYR A 729 -5.75 24.74 -16.24
C TYR A 729 -4.47 25.19 -15.53
N LEU A 730 -3.32 25.11 -16.19
CA LEU A 730 -2.05 25.45 -15.56
C LEU A 730 -1.97 26.95 -15.20
N THR A 731 -2.53 27.83 -16.03
CA THR A 731 -2.63 29.27 -15.72
C THR A 731 -3.57 29.52 -14.53
N ALA A 732 -4.72 28.82 -14.47
CA ALA A 732 -5.62 28.91 -13.33
C ALA A 732 -4.95 28.42 -12.04
N LEU A 733 -4.14 27.37 -12.14
CA LEU A 733 -3.38 26.80 -11.03
C LEU A 733 -2.27 27.74 -10.54
N GLU A 734 -1.42 28.24 -11.44
CA GLU A 734 -0.39 29.26 -11.15
C GLU A 734 -1.03 30.47 -10.44
N SER A 735 -2.16 30.93 -10.98
CA SER A 735 -2.92 32.03 -10.38
C SER A 735 -3.42 31.70 -8.98
N PHE A 736 -3.97 30.51 -8.75
CA PHE A 736 -4.40 30.06 -7.42
C PHE A 736 -3.22 30.02 -6.43
N ASP A 737 -2.12 29.38 -6.82
CA ASP A 737 -0.93 29.20 -5.98
C ASP A 737 -0.25 30.53 -5.64
N GLY A 738 -0.32 31.53 -6.53
CA GLY A 738 0.11 32.91 -6.26
C GLY A 738 -0.78 33.66 -5.25
N HIS A 739 -2.09 33.39 -5.22
CA HIS A 739 -3.02 34.05 -4.29
C HIS A 739 -2.97 33.47 -2.87
N PHE A 740 -2.49 32.22 -2.71
CA PHE A 740 -2.44 31.50 -1.44
C PHE A 740 -1.03 30.93 -1.15
N PRO A 741 -0.03 31.78 -0.88
CA PRO A 741 1.32 31.34 -0.56
C PRO A 741 1.33 30.43 0.68
N GLY A 742 2.06 29.32 0.62
CA GLY A 742 2.05 28.28 1.65
C GLY A 742 0.99 27.18 1.46
N PHE A 743 0.10 27.31 0.48
CA PHE A 743 -0.89 26.29 0.10
C PHE A 743 -0.74 25.84 -1.36
N ARG A 744 0.47 25.97 -1.92
CA ARG A 744 0.75 25.68 -3.33
C ARG A 744 0.55 24.20 -3.65
N SER A 745 0.22 23.93 -4.90
CA SER A 745 0.17 22.56 -5.41
C SER A 745 1.59 22.06 -5.63
N GLU A 746 1.80 20.77 -5.41
CA GLU A 746 3.07 20.16 -5.79
C GLU A 746 3.03 19.86 -7.30
N THR A 747 3.84 20.58 -8.08
CA THR A 747 3.86 20.52 -9.53
C THR A 747 5.23 20.05 -10.03
N HIS A 748 5.38 18.76 -10.29
CA HIS A 748 6.62 18.23 -10.87
C HIS A 748 6.71 18.61 -12.34
N GLY A 749 7.90 18.99 -12.80
CA GLY A 749 8.13 19.45 -14.18
C GLY A 749 7.86 20.94 -14.41
N VAL A 750 7.40 21.65 -13.38
CA VAL A 750 7.28 23.11 -13.38
C VAL A 750 8.45 23.71 -12.58
N THR A 751 9.10 24.72 -13.14
CA THR A 751 10.04 25.59 -12.41
C THR A 751 9.32 26.90 -12.12
N ILE A 752 9.42 27.39 -10.88
CA ILE A 752 8.86 28.70 -10.52
C ILE A 752 9.99 29.73 -10.63
N ASP A 753 9.75 30.79 -11.40
CA ASP A 753 10.67 31.92 -11.48
C ASP A 753 10.76 32.62 -10.13
N GLU A 754 11.97 32.81 -9.60
CA GLU A 754 12.17 33.41 -8.26
C GLU A 754 11.82 34.90 -8.22
N GLU A 755 11.89 35.60 -9.35
CA GLU A 755 11.64 37.04 -9.44
C GLU A 755 10.16 37.33 -9.70
N THR A 756 9.54 36.62 -10.65
CA THR A 756 8.15 36.88 -11.06
C THR A 756 7.13 35.99 -10.38
N GLY A 757 7.55 34.79 -9.93
CA GLY A 757 6.64 33.75 -9.46
C GLY A 757 5.94 32.97 -10.59
N ASP A 758 6.27 33.25 -11.85
CA ASP A 758 5.66 32.60 -13.01
C ASP A 758 6.11 31.14 -13.11
N TYR A 759 5.21 30.30 -13.60
CA TYR A 759 5.45 28.90 -13.91
C TYR A 759 6.17 28.81 -15.26
N GLN A 760 7.23 28.00 -15.30
CA GLN A 760 7.98 27.67 -16.49
C GLN A 760 7.97 26.16 -16.70
N ILE A 761 7.78 25.73 -17.95
CA ILE A 761 7.85 24.34 -18.36
C ILE A 761 8.96 24.13 -19.40
N GLU A 762 9.54 22.94 -19.41
CA GLU A 762 10.57 22.57 -20.37
C GLU A 762 9.94 22.11 -21.69
N CYS A 763 10.23 22.81 -22.79
CA CYS A 763 9.76 22.43 -24.13
C CYS A 763 10.94 22.25 -25.09
N LEU A 764 10.67 21.58 -26.22
CA LEU A 764 11.62 21.51 -27.33
C LEU A 764 11.85 22.91 -27.91
N ARG A 765 13.11 23.25 -28.21
CA ARG A 765 13.45 24.46 -28.99
C ARG A 765 12.84 24.35 -30.39
N ARG A 766 12.37 25.49 -30.89
CA ARG A 766 11.89 25.63 -32.27
C ARG A 766 13.01 25.45 -33.29
#